data_AF-A0AAN5YSS9-F1
#
_entry.id   AF-A0AAN5YSS9-F1
#
_cell.length_a   1.000
_cell.length_b   1.000
_cell.length_c   1.000
_cell.angle_alpha   90.00
_cell.angle_beta   90.00
_cell.angle_gamma   90.00
#
_symmetry.space_group_name_H-M   'P 1'
#
loop_
_entity.id
_entity.type
_entity.pdbx_description
1 polymer ?
#
loop_
_entity_poly.entity_id
_entity_poly.type
_entity_poly.pdbx_seq_one_letter_code
_entity_poly.pdbx_strand_id
1 'polypeptide(L)'
;MWPKLYSIILACLIWPQVRARAVFAHFMVSNTAGYTVADWEAEMELAIAAHIDAFAMNMAKDEPTNEDSLGNAFLAAQNVGFYLFFSFDYAGNGAWDQATVIKYIQEYANPLYYWHHKGKPLVSTFEGPDNAEDWLDIKTQTGCFFVPDWSSVGAKAALELADGVADGLFSWAAWPYGPNDMDTYVDASYIQYLHDKPYMMPVSPWFFTNMPGYDKNWLWRGDDLWYDRWQQALFLAPEFIEIISWNDFGESHYIGPNQDIHSELADSVYTAFVTGKAPYNYVSSLSHDGWRAFLPFVIDMYKENITTITREGVTAWFRRNPVGACADDGGTIGNTASQLQLEYHPREILQDKIFFSALLGSPADISVTIDGVALPASWIHTPSGDVGIYHGSVSFTGQSGNVGVTIHRSGAEIVSLSGHDITSGCYFDAEAENYNAWVGSEMAAGTISVTPPYPLADQVCIAGWGKGDFLGLCNFSCSLGYCPVGACVCTKMGPHPDKPTANGVQGYPATGRDANFAGLCAFSCNYGYCPSGVCDTVQHPLMIPTRSPFVPDTCVSGTGQDSFAGLCSYSCNFGFCPIHHCICTGVGPLIEPPPKNTSITGYSPSVDDSDLCMFACQRGYCPSPICQEYSADDFVCGASEDDYDVDCGETMACDFTKSYDTLDDLASVMDTLDPYCTSYYSVNVLGRMLDDAMVDYNSVVAGDYDKKFDDYVDYIKDTIPLHLRQFLLDDNTTISRGNQYFECVFGSGGLLTLVDADGFYADLAATYGIQKEWVEFGEYDLTQCRGPVLGDYQCTIYYGFPLKSNNVTVDNPKDIITKALPGIRSLNTTIALTQLEINAGTWTGVLDDVIQTISTTVFLVQQAIDSMKNVVKIADDYDDEKEKRLVETILGVVLLVLPFVGELDYFTESMVVLGRMLRLATDVGLVGTTIYSVVEDPSLAPFTILTALMGGARTPETFETTAAARRKMTDEDIEALGPVFKNNNMNYQSVAGQCRKELST
;
A
#
# COMPACT_ATOMS: atom_id res chain seq x y z
N MET A 1 -40.99 -41.05 27.08
CA MET A 1 -40.41 -39.96 26.27
C MET A 1 -39.08 -40.37 25.61
N TRP A 2 -38.93 -41.63 25.16
CA TRP A 2 -37.65 -42.18 24.68
C TRP A 2 -37.56 -42.72 23.24
N PRO A 3 -38.58 -42.63 22.35
CA PRO A 3 -38.37 -43.03 20.95
C PRO A 3 -38.14 -41.87 19.97
N LYS A 4 -38.22 -40.60 20.41
CA LYS A 4 -38.04 -39.43 19.51
C LYS A 4 -36.60 -38.90 19.41
N LEU A 5 -35.70 -39.32 20.29
CA LEU A 5 -34.28 -38.87 20.26
C LEU A 5 -33.43 -39.69 19.27
N TYR A 6 -33.77 -40.96 19.05
CA TYR A 6 -33.02 -41.84 18.13
C TYR A 6 -33.21 -41.49 16.65
N SER A 7 -34.37 -40.95 16.27
CA SER A 7 -34.65 -40.56 14.88
C SER A 7 -33.97 -39.25 14.47
N ILE A 8 -33.58 -38.40 15.43
CA ILE A 8 -32.83 -37.15 15.14
C ILE A 8 -31.33 -37.45 15.04
N ILE A 9 -30.81 -38.40 15.83
CA ILE A 9 -29.39 -38.76 15.79
C ILE A 9 -29.03 -39.60 14.55
N LEU A 10 -29.94 -40.44 14.03
CA LEU A 10 -29.69 -41.18 12.78
C LEU A 10 -29.81 -40.32 11.51
N ALA A 11 -30.52 -39.19 11.55
CA ALA A 11 -30.61 -38.28 10.41
C ALA A 11 -29.33 -37.42 10.22
N CYS A 12 -28.49 -37.29 11.25
CA CYS A 12 -27.19 -36.62 11.17
C CYS A 12 -26.03 -37.53 10.74
N LEU A 13 -26.26 -38.84 10.58
CA LEU A 13 -25.21 -39.82 10.22
C LEU A 13 -25.27 -40.32 8.77
N ILE A 14 -26.17 -39.75 7.95
CA ILE A 14 -26.27 -40.04 6.52
C ILE A 14 -26.41 -38.73 5.72
N TRP A 15 -25.68 -37.69 6.13
CA TRP A 15 -25.30 -36.68 5.16
C TRP A 15 -24.27 -37.33 4.24
N PRO A 16 -24.43 -37.31 2.90
CA PRO A 16 -23.29 -37.54 2.04
C PRO A 16 -22.19 -36.61 2.54
N GLN A 17 -20.95 -37.10 2.63
CA GLN A 17 -19.79 -36.24 2.82
C GLN A 17 -19.79 -35.26 1.64
N VAL A 18 -20.51 -34.15 1.77
CA VAL A 18 -20.42 -33.02 0.86
C VAL A 18 -18.98 -32.57 1.03
N ARG A 19 -18.14 -32.83 0.02
CA ARG A 19 -16.84 -32.16 -0.08
C ARG A 19 -17.18 -30.67 -0.10
N ALA A 20 -16.98 -29.98 1.02
CA ALA A 20 -17.24 -28.55 1.10
C ALA A 20 -16.16 -27.85 0.28
N ARG A 21 -16.46 -27.64 -1.00
CA ARG A 21 -15.63 -26.84 -1.90
C ARG A 21 -15.61 -25.41 -1.41
N ALA A 22 -14.45 -24.77 -1.47
CA ALA A 22 -14.30 -23.36 -1.11
C ALA A 22 -13.45 -22.63 -2.14
N VAL A 23 -13.70 -21.33 -2.25
CA VAL A 23 -12.96 -20.41 -3.12
C VAL A 23 -12.42 -19.27 -2.26
N PHE A 24 -11.11 -19.11 -2.26
CA PHE A 24 -10.40 -18.06 -1.54
C PHE A 24 -9.84 -17.03 -2.51
N ALA A 25 -9.42 -15.87 -2.01
CA ALA A 25 -8.59 -14.96 -2.77
C ALA A 25 -7.33 -14.58 -1.99
N HIS A 26 -6.20 -14.61 -2.68
CA HIS A 26 -4.90 -14.21 -2.16
C HIS A 26 -4.91 -12.70 -1.87
N PHE A 27 -4.52 -12.30 -0.66
CA PHE A 27 -4.64 -10.92 -0.22
C PHE A 27 -3.32 -10.43 0.38
N MET A 28 -2.69 -9.45 -0.27
CA MET A 28 -1.46 -8.80 0.18
C MET A 28 -1.77 -7.83 1.33
N VAL A 29 -1.39 -8.20 2.54
CA VAL A 29 -1.59 -7.34 3.74
C VAL A 29 -0.63 -6.15 3.73
N SER A 30 0.53 -6.27 3.09
CA SER A 30 1.47 -5.14 2.92
C SER A 30 0.84 -3.93 2.23
N ASN A 31 -0.19 -4.15 1.40
CA ASN A 31 -0.91 -3.10 0.67
C ASN A 31 -2.03 -2.43 1.49
N THR A 32 -2.09 -2.63 2.83
CA THR A 32 -3.18 -2.12 3.69
C THR A 32 -2.75 -1.20 4.81
N ALA A 33 -1.55 -0.61 4.74
CA ALA A 33 -1.02 0.26 5.79
C ALA A 33 -1.96 1.42 6.18
N GLY A 34 -2.76 1.94 5.22
CA GLY A 34 -3.74 3.00 5.46
C GLY A 34 -5.15 2.51 5.79
N TYR A 35 -5.42 1.21 5.78
CA TYR A 35 -6.79 0.70 5.88
C TYR A 35 -7.37 0.84 7.28
N THR A 36 -8.53 1.47 7.34
CA THR A 36 -9.41 1.42 8.51
C THR A 36 -10.25 0.14 8.49
N VAL A 37 -10.98 -0.13 9.57
CA VAL A 37 -11.98 -1.22 9.62
C VAL A 37 -13.00 -1.08 8.48
N ALA A 38 -13.44 0.13 8.14
CA ALA A 38 -14.44 0.35 7.09
C ALA A 38 -13.90 0.02 5.70
N ASP A 39 -12.62 0.27 5.44
CA ASP A 39 -11.98 -0.09 4.17
C ASP A 39 -11.90 -1.62 4.02
N TRP A 40 -11.50 -2.31 5.08
CA TRP A 40 -11.55 -3.78 5.14
C TRP A 40 -12.96 -4.34 4.95
N GLU A 41 -13.98 -3.73 5.59
CA GLU A 41 -15.38 -4.12 5.41
C GLU A 41 -15.82 -3.97 3.94
N ALA A 42 -15.44 -2.87 3.28
CA ALA A 42 -15.78 -2.64 1.87
C ALA A 42 -15.16 -3.70 0.95
N GLU A 43 -13.89 -4.07 1.16
CA GLU A 43 -13.22 -5.15 0.41
C GLU A 43 -13.95 -6.50 0.62
N MET A 44 -14.28 -6.84 1.87
CA MET A 44 -14.97 -8.08 2.20
C MET A 44 -16.40 -8.12 1.66
N GLU A 45 -17.12 -7.00 1.64
CA GLU A 45 -18.45 -6.92 1.03
C GLU A 45 -18.40 -7.18 -0.48
N LEU A 46 -17.39 -6.67 -1.17
CA LEU A 46 -17.15 -6.98 -2.58
C LEU A 46 -16.81 -8.45 -2.79
N ALA A 47 -16.02 -9.05 -1.91
CA ALA A 47 -15.68 -10.48 -1.97
C ALA A 47 -16.91 -11.37 -1.71
N ILE A 48 -17.74 -11.02 -0.72
CA ILE A 48 -19.04 -11.66 -0.45
C ILE A 48 -19.95 -11.56 -1.68
N ALA A 49 -20.03 -10.38 -2.29
CA ALA A 49 -20.82 -10.16 -3.50
C ALA A 49 -20.31 -10.99 -4.69
N ALA A 50 -19.01 -11.27 -4.74
CA ALA A 50 -18.38 -12.17 -5.71
C ALA A 50 -18.50 -13.67 -5.33
N HIS A 51 -19.05 -13.99 -4.16
CA HIS A 51 -19.19 -15.34 -3.56
C HIS A 51 -17.85 -16.00 -3.15
N ILE A 52 -16.82 -15.22 -2.91
CA ILE A 52 -15.56 -15.69 -2.33
C ILE A 52 -15.80 -16.03 -0.85
N ASP A 53 -15.18 -17.11 -0.35
CA ASP A 53 -15.41 -17.63 1.00
C ASP A 53 -14.51 -17.00 2.06
N ALA A 54 -13.25 -16.70 1.69
CA ALA A 54 -12.27 -16.12 2.60
C ALA A 54 -11.13 -15.41 1.85
N PHE A 55 -10.42 -14.52 2.55
CA PHE A 55 -9.11 -14.05 2.11
C PHE A 55 -7.98 -14.88 2.72
N ALA A 56 -7.01 -15.25 1.87
CA ALA A 56 -5.73 -15.83 2.26
C ALA A 56 -4.75 -14.68 2.52
N MET A 57 -4.53 -14.36 3.79
CA MET A 57 -3.80 -13.15 4.23
C MET A 57 -2.30 -13.37 4.07
N ASN A 58 -1.74 -12.93 2.94
CA ASN A 58 -0.31 -12.96 2.64
C ASN A 58 0.42 -11.86 3.41
N MET A 59 1.39 -12.28 4.21
CA MET A 59 2.19 -11.40 5.06
C MET A 59 3.65 -11.83 5.05
N ALA A 60 4.55 -10.90 4.71
CA ALA A 60 5.97 -11.06 4.95
C ALA A 60 6.30 -10.79 6.42
N LYS A 61 7.34 -11.48 6.92
CA LYS A 61 7.82 -11.34 8.30
C LYS A 61 8.26 -9.91 8.61
N ASP A 62 8.05 -9.48 9.86
CA ASP A 62 8.54 -8.21 10.41
C ASP A 62 8.11 -6.94 9.64
N GLU A 63 7.09 -7.05 8.78
CA GLU A 63 6.51 -5.87 8.14
C GLU A 63 5.69 -5.04 9.14
N PRO A 64 5.95 -3.74 9.26
CA PRO A 64 5.23 -2.86 10.20
C PRO A 64 3.71 -2.87 10.01
N THR A 65 3.26 -3.07 8.77
CA THR A 65 1.84 -3.09 8.39
C THR A 65 1.05 -4.22 9.04
N ASN A 66 1.71 -5.33 9.41
CA ASN A 66 1.04 -6.55 9.87
C ASN A 66 0.19 -6.32 11.14
N GLU A 67 0.78 -5.82 12.22
CA GLU A 67 0.10 -5.76 13.52
C GLU A 67 -1.14 -4.86 13.49
N ASP A 68 -1.04 -3.68 12.87
CA ASP A 68 -2.17 -2.74 12.75
C ASP A 68 -3.25 -3.27 11.79
N SER A 69 -2.84 -3.86 10.65
CA SER A 69 -3.79 -4.37 9.65
C SER A 69 -4.56 -5.59 10.14
N LEU A 70 -3.91 -6.51 10.87
CA LEU A 70 -4.57 -7.71 11.37
C LEU A 70 -5.70 -7.40 12.36
N GLY A 71 -5.46 -6.45 13.29
CA GLY A 71 -6.50 -6.02 14.22
C GLY A 71 -7.74 -5.48 13.50
N ASN A 72 -7.54 -4.62 12.50
CA ASN A 72 -8.63 -4.05 11.70
C ASN A 72 -9.33 -5.10 10.84
N ALA A 73 -8.58 -5.95 10.13
CA ALA A 73 -9.11 -6.96 9.24
C ALA A 73 -9.99 -7.98 9.97
N PHE A 74 -9.55 -8.50 11.12
CA PHE A 74 -10.33 -9.49 11.87
C PHE A 74 -11.56 -8.89 12.53
N LEU A 75 -11.51 -7.62 12.95
CA LEU A 75 -12.69 -6.90 13.42
C LEU A 75 -13.71 -6.67 12.28
N ALA A 76 -13.25 -6.25 11.10
CA ALA A 76 -14.09 -6.10 9.92
C ALA A 76 -14.75 -7.45 9.53
N ALA A 77 -13.96 -8.53 9.48
CA ALA A 77 -14.45 -9.88 9.18
C ALA A 77 -15.55 -10.31 10.14
N GLN A 78 -15.38 -10.03 11.44
CA GLN A 78 -16.42 -10.27 12.44
C GLN A 78 -17.70 -9.45 12.20
N ASN A 79 -17.57 -8.19 11.79
CA ASN A 79 -18.70 -7.28 11.57
C ASN A 79 -19.55 -7.68 10.37
N VAL A 80 -18.93 -8.05 9.24
CA VAL A 80 -19.64 -8.41 8.00
C VAL A 80 -19.93 -9.90 7.87
N GLY A 81 -19.35 -10.74 8.74
CA GLY A 81 -19.52 -12.20 8.70
C GLY A 81 -18.72 -12.86 7.57
N PHE A 82 -17.50 -12.40 7.33
CA PHE A 82 -16.56 -12.95 6.36
C PHE A 82 -15.46 -13.76 7.06
N TYR A 83 -14.76 -14.62 6.32
CA TYR A 83 -13.66 -15.41 6.85
C TYR A 83 -12.30 -14.93 6.35
N LEU A 84 -11.29 -15.06 7.19
CA LEU A 84 -9.88 -14.88 6.85
C LEU A 84 -9.09 -16.13 7.23
N PHE A 85 -7.94 -16.35 6.61
CA PHE A 85 -6.93 -17.28 7.14
C PHE A 85 -5.53 -16.80 6.79
N PHE A 86 -4.53 -17.31 7.49
CA PHE A 86 -3.15 -16.85 7.29
C PHE A 86 -2.46 -17.59 6.16
N SER A 87 -1.78 -16.81 5.31
CA SER A 87 -0.79 -17.26 4.34
C SER A 87 0.55 -16.62 4.70
N PHE A 88 1.39 -17.31 5.46
CA PHE A 88 2.69 -16.74 5.86
C PHE A 88 3.65 -16.74 4.67
N ASP A 89 4.16 -15.57 4.30
CA ASP A 89 5.13 -15.44 3.22
C ASP A 89 6.55 -15.66 3.77
N TYR A 90 7.15 -16.79 3.41
CA TYR A 90 8.51 -17.17 3.80
C TYR A 90 9.58 -16.67 2.81
N ALA A 91 9.17 -16.13 1.66
CA ALA A 91 10.06 -15.64 0.60
C ALA A 91 10.23 -14.11 0.64
N GLY A 92 9.19 -13.36 1.00
CA GLY A 92 9.15 -11.89 0.88
C GLY A 92 10.13 -11.14 1.78
N ASN A 93 10.28 -11.55 3.04
CA ASN A 93 11.26 -10.96 3.99
C ASN A 93 12.00 -12.03 4.81
N GLY A 94 12.21 -13.19 4.16
CA GLY A 94 12.83 -14.37 4.76
C GLY A 94 11.90 -15.18 5.67
N ALA A 95 12.45 -16.24 6.26
CA ALA A 95 11.68 -17.22 7.01
C ALA A 95 11.09 -16.68 8.32
N TRP A 96 9.82 -17.00 8.54
CA TRP A 96 9.10 -16.70 9.79
C TRP A 96 9.68 -17.46 10.99
N ASP A 97 9.73 -16.80 12.15
CA ASP A 97 10.00 -17.48 13.42
C ASP A 97 8.80 -18.35 13.81
N GLN A 98 9.07 -19.63 14.05
CA GLN A 98 8.11 -20.64 14.49
C GLN A 98 7.25 -20.16 15.68
N ALA A 99 7.88 -19.49 16.67
CA ALA A 99 7.15 -19.03 17.85
C ALA A 99 6.11 -17.95 17.51
N THR A 100 6.45 -17.06 16.57
CA THR A 100 5.55 -16.01 16.08
C THR A 100 4.38 -16.59 15.30
N VAL A 101 4.63 -17.58 14.44
CA VAL A 101 3.57 -18.28 13.69
C VAL A 101 2.56 -18.93 14.65
N ILE A 102 3.06 -19.63 15.69
CA ILE A 102 2.20 -20.25 16.71
C ILE A 102 1.36 -19.20 17.44
N LYS A 103 1.99 -18.08 17.86
CA LYS A 103 1.31 -16.98 18.53
C LYS A 103 0.15 -16.46 17.69
N TYR A 104 0.39 -16.12 16.41
CA TYR A 104 -0.62 -15.56 15.53
C TYR A 104 -1.79 -16.51 15.32
N ILE A 105 -1.53 -17.79 15.04
CA ILE A 105 -2.60 -18.78 14.87
C ILE A 105 -3.43 -18.89 16.16
N GLN A 106 -2.81 -18.96 17.34
CA GLN A 106 -3.53 -19.06 18.60
C GLN A 106 -4.37 -17.81 18.93
N GLU A 107 -3.91 -16.64 18.51
CA GLU A 107 -4.57 -15.36 18.75
C GLU A 107 -5.80 -15.16 17.85
N TYR A 108 -5.68 -15.47 16.56
CA TYR A 108 -6.68 -15.08 15.55
C TYR A 108 -7.56 -16.22 15.04
N ALA A 109 -7.22 -17.50 15.27
CA ALA A 109 -7.94 -18.66 14.73
C ALA A 109 -9.32 -18.94 15.38
N ASN A 110 -10.14 -17.91 15.58
CA ASN A 110 -11.49 -18.03 16.10
C ASN A 110 -12.45 -18.48 14.97
N PRO A 111 -13.24 -19.56 15.17
CA PRO A 111 -14.12 -20.09 14.13
C PRO A 111 -15.27 -19.17 13.70
N LEU A 112 -15.47 -18.01 14.35
CA LEU A 112 -16.46 -17.02 13.94
C LEU A 112 -16.06 -16.23 12.69
N TYR A 113 -14.77 -16.03 12.47
CA TYR A 113 -14.24 -15.16 11.40
C TYR A 113 -12.92 -15.68 10.82
N TYR A 114 -12.42 -16.83 11.29
CA TYR A 114 -11.27 -17.52 10.72
C TYR A 114 -11.73 -18.80 10.03
N TRP A 115 -11.25 -19.05 8.81
CA TRP A 115 -11.67 -20.22 8.04
C TRP A 115 -11.20 -21.53 8.69
N HIS A 116 -12.14 -22.45 8.92
CA HIS A 116 -11.86 -23.76 9.50
C HIS A 116 -12.23 -24.90 8.55
N HIS A 117 -11.26 -25.74 8.23
CA HIS A 117 -11.49 -26.97 7.49
C HIS A 117 -11.63 -28.16 8.44
N LYS A 118 -12.79 -28.86 8.39
CA LYS A 118 -13.10 -30.00 9.28
C LYS A 118 -12.88 -29.67 10.77
N GLY A 119 -13.20 -28.45 11.17
CA GLY A 119 -13.07 -27.95 12.55
C GLY A 119 -11.65 -27.56 12.98
N LYS A 120 -10.69 -27.51 12.06
CA LYS A 120 -9.31 -27.07 12.29
C LYS A 120 -9.04 -25.76 11.53
N PRO A 121 -8.29 -24.80 12.10
CA PRO A 121 -7.98 -23.57 11.39
C PRO A 121 -7.10 -23.87 10.18
N LEU A 122 -7.50 -23.41 9.00
CA LEU A 122 -6.71 -23.59 7.79
C LEU A 122 -5.54 -22.60 7.79
N VAL A 123 -4.34 -23.04 7.47
CA VAL A 123 -3.16 -22.17 7.36
C VAL A 123 -2.41 -22.55 6.08
N SER A 124 -1.93 -21.55 5.34
CA SER A 124 -1.07 -21.72 4.17
C SER A 124 0.25 -20.94 4.33
N THR A 125 1.12 -21.09 3.35
CA THR A 125 2.32 -20.28 3.17
C THR A 125 2.49 -19.93 1.71
N PHE A 126 3.23 -18.85 1.44
CA PHE A 126 3.94 -18.68 0.18
C PHE A 126 5.38 -19.14 0.38
N GLU A 127 5.77 -20.20 -0.32
CA GLU A 127 7.05 -20.89 -0.19
C GLU A 127 7.40 -21.29 1.26
N GLY A 128 8.71 -21.45 1.56
CA GLY A 128 9.23 -21.94 2.84
C GLY A 128 9.49 -23.45 2.98
N PRO A 129 9.81 -24.22 1.92
CA PRO A 129 10.06 -25.67 2.06
C PRO A 129 11.26 -26.00 2.96
N ASP A 130 12.25 -25.10 3.04
CA ASP A 130 13.43 -25.25 3.92
C ASP A 130 13.04 -25.21 5.42
N ASN A 131 11.87 -24.68 5.75
CA ASN A 131 11.31 -24.60 7.10
C ASN A 131 10.21 -25.64 7.37
N ALA A 132 10.06 -26.66 6.51
CA ALA A 132 9.00 -27.66 6.65
C ALA A 132 9.00 -28.39 8.01
N GLU A 133 10.17 -28.60 8.62
CA GLU A 133 10.30 -29.27 9.92
C GLU A 133 9.66 -28.48 11.08
N ASP A 134 9.64 -27.14 11.01
CA ASP A 134 9.02 -26.29 12.03
C ASP A 134 7.51 -26.58 12.14
N TRP A 135 6.89 -26.95 11.02
CA TRP A 135 5.46 -27.23 10.94
C TRP A 135 5.02 -28.48 11.70
N LEU A 136 5.93 -29.40 12.04
CA LEU A 136 5.61 -30.53 12.91
C LEU A 136 5.16 -30.06 14.29
N ASP A 137 5.87 -29.08 14.84
CA ASP A 137 5.57 -28.51 16.15
C ASP A 137 4.45 -27.46 16.07
N ILE A 138 4.45 -26.59 15.04
CA ILE A 138 3.36 -25.61 14.82
C ILE A 138 2.01 -26.33 14.78
N LYS A 139 1.88 -27.40 13.98
CA LYS A 139 0.64 -28.18 13.90
C LYS A 139 0.29 -28.86 15.22
N THR A 140 1.29 -29.36 15.96
CA THR A 140 1.08 -29.98 17.27
C THR A 140 0.53 -28.99 18.29
N GLN A 141 1.02 -27.75 18.29
CA GLN A 141 0.62 -26.71 19.25
C GLN A 141 -0.68 -25.98 18.88
N THR A 142 -0.98 -25.86 17.59
CA THR A 142 -2.13 -25.07 17.10
C THR A 142 -3.29 -25.94 16.64
N GLY A 143 -3.03 -27.19 16.26
CA GLY A 143 -4.04 -28.08 15.67
C GLY A 143 -4.49 -27.67 14.27
N CYS A 144 -3.74 -26.81 13.56
CA CYS A 144 -4.11 -26.31 12.25
C CYS A 144 -4.18 -27.39 11.16
N PHE A 145 -4.91 -27.06 10.10
CA PHE A 145 -4.97 -27.80 8.84
C PHE A 145 -4.07 -27.09 7.82
N PHE A 146 -2.94 -27.70 7.49
CA PHE A 146 -1.85 -27.02 6.82
C PHE A 146 -1.81 -27.31 5.31
N VAL A 147 -1.93 -26.27 4.47
CA VAL A 147 -1.94 -26.34 3.01
C VAL A 147 -0.94 -25.33 2.44
N PRO A 148 0.37 -25.62 2.47
CA PRO A 148 1.39 -24.70 1.96
C PRO A 148 1.43 -24.66 0.43
N ASP A 149 1.87 -23.53 -0.10
CA ASP A 149 2.51 -23.48 -1.42
C ASP A 149 4.01 -23.75 -1.27
N TRP A 150 4.46 -24.90 -1.78
CA TRP A 150 5.88 -25.26 -1.89
C TRP A 150 6.19 -25.62 -3.34
N SER A 151 5.70 -24.78 -4.26
CA SER A 151 5.79 -25.03 -5.71
C SER A 151 7.24 -25.10 -6.20
N SER A 152 8.18 -24.40 -5.56
CA SER A 152 9.61 -24.40 -5.89
C SER A 152 10.27 -25.79 -5.90
N VAL A 153 9.79 -26.73 -5.07
CA VAL A 153 10.30 -28.12 -5.03
C VAL A 153 9.42 -29.11 -5.81
N GLY A 154 8.21 -28.68 -6.21
CA GLY A 154 7.22 -29.47 -6.92
C GLY A 154 6.42 -30.43 -6.03
N ALA A 155 5.22 -30.80 -6.48
CA ALA A 155 4.18 -31.49 -5.69
C ALA A 155 4.66 -32.75 -4.94
N LYS A 156 5.44 -33.61 -5.60
CA LYS A 156 5.89 -34.88 -4.96
C LYS A 156 6.89 -34.62 -3.84
N ALA A 157 7.90 -33.80 -4.08
CA ALA A 157 8.91 -33.50 -3.07
C ALA A 157 8.29 -32.71 -1.91
N ALA A 158 7.45 -31.72 -2.22
CA ALA A 158 6.68 -30.95 -1.23
C ALA A 158 5.88 -31.86 -0.29
N LEU A 159 5.22 -32.89 -0.83
CA LEU A 159 4.43 -33.83 -0.03
C LEU A 159 5.27 -34.75 0.87
N GLU A 160 6.54 -34.99 0.53
CA GLU A 160 7.46 -35.84 1.29
C GLU A 160 8.21 -35.06 2.39
N LEU A 161 8.22 -33.73 2.34
CA LEU A 161 8.89 -32.88 3.34
C LEU A 161 8.32 -33.09 4.75
N ALA A 162 9.22 -33.07 5.74
CA ALA A 162 8.93 -33.28 7.16
C ALA A 162 7.98 -34.45 7.44
N ASP A 163 8.29 -35.61 6.85
CA ASP A 163 7.50 -36.86 6.97
C ASP A 163 6.01 -36.69 6.58
N GLY A 164 5.75 -35.83 5.59
CA GLY A 164 4.41 -35.59 5.07
C GLY A 164 3.54 -34.70 5.95
N VAL A 165 4.15 -33.69 6.58
CA VAL A 165 3.50 -32.73 7.48
C VAL A 165 2.31 -31.99 6.86
N ALA A 166 2.34 -31.70 5.56
CA ALA A 166 1.29 -30.98 4.86
C ALA A 166 -0.02 -31.79 4.78
N ASP A 167 -1.16 -31.20 5.12
CA ASP A 167 -2.48 -31.84 5.02
C ASP A 167 -3.07 -31.73 3.61
N GLY A 168 -2.61 -30.77 2.81
CA GLY A 168 -2.88 -30.58 1.39
C GLY A 168 -1.75 -29.78 0.77
N LEU A 169 -1.81 -29.47 -0.53
CA LEU A 169 -0.87 -28.53 -1.15
C LEU A 169 -1.61 -27.51 -1.99
N PHE A 170 -1.09 -26.29 -1.98
CA PHE A 170 -1.41 -25.22 -2.92
C PHE A 170 -0.33 -25.18 -4.00
N SER A 171 -0.72 -24.85 -5.23
CA SER A 171 0.22 -24.60 -6.33
C SER A 171 0.19 -23.13 -6.72
N TRP A 172 1.35 -22.55 -7.01
CA TRP A 172 1.48 -21.19 -7.56
C TRP A 172 1.44 -21.15 -9.10
N ALA A 173 1.22 -22.27 -9.78
CA ALA A 173 1.25 -22.38 -11.24
C ALA A 173 -0.07 -21.94 -11.90
N ALA A 174 -0.37 -20.64 -11.84
CA ALA A 174 -1.63 -20.08 -12.36
C ALA A 174 -1.58 -19.69 -13.85
N TRP A 175 -0.37 -19.56 -14.42
CA TRP A 175 -0.14 -18.95 -15.73
C TRP A 175 0.52 -19.90 -16.74
N PRO A 176 0.27 -19.71 -18.05
CA PRO A 176 0.74 -20.59 -19.09
C PRO A 176 2.23 -20.38 -19.40
N TYR A 177 2.85 -21.41 -19.97
CA TYR A 177 4.24 -21.36 -20.39
C TYR A 177 4.39 -20.84 -21.82
N GLY A 178 5.07 -19.69 -21.98
CA GLY A 178 5.39 -19.11 -23.27
C GLY A 178 4.13 -18.71 -24.05
N PRO A 179 4.09 -18.88 -25.38
CA PRO A 179 2.98 -18.40 -26.21
C PRO A 179 1.77 -19.34 -26.20
N ASN A 180 1.73 -20.35 -25.34
CA ASN A 180 0.66 -21.37 -25.33
C ASN A 180 -0.55 -20.91 -24.49
N ASP A 181 -1.71 -21.48 -24.76
CA ASP A 181 -2.86 -21.38 -23.86
C ASP A 181 -2.62 -22.24 -22.61
N MET A 182 -3.38 -21.97 -21.55
CA MET A 182 -3.21 -22.65 -20.27
C MET A 182 -3.56 -24.14 -20.35
N ASP A 183 -2.79 -24.98 -19.66
CA ASP A 183 -3.04 -26.42 -19.53
C ASP A 183 -3.26 -26.85 -18.08
N THR A 184 -3.54 -28.14 -17.87
CA THR A 184 -3.82 -28.72 -16.55
C THR A 184 -2.81 -29.79 -16.13
N TYR A 185 -1.64 -29.87 -16.77
CA TYR A 185 -0.69 -30.96 -16.48
C TYR A 185 -0.04 -30.81 -15.10
N VAL A 186 0.23 -29.56 -14.68
CA VAL A 186 0.72 -29.28 -13.32
C VAL A 186 -0.37 -29.65 -12.31
N ASP A 187 -1.61 -29.20 -12.50
CA ASP A 187 -2.74 -29.55 -11.63
C ASP A 187 -2.94 -31.07 -11.51
N ALA A 188 -2.87 -31.78 -12.64
CA ALA A 188 -2.99 -33.23 -12.67
C ALA A 188 -1.88 -33.92 -11.85
N SER A 189 -0.68 -33.35 -11.82
CA SER A 189 0.41 -33.87 -11.00
C SER A 189 0.12 -33.72 -9.49
N TYR A 190 -0.40 -32.57 -9.07
CA TYR A 190 -0.82 -32.34 -7.67
C TYR A 190 -1.92 -33.32 -7.27
N ILE A 191 -2.98 -33.43 -8.06
CA ILE A 191 -4.08 -34.37 -7.83
C ILE A 191 -3.59 -35.82 -7.74
N GLN A 192 -2.65 -36.21 -8.62
CA GLN A 192 -2.10 -37.56 -8.65
C GLN A 192 -1.32 -37.89 -7.37
N TYR A 193 -0.46 -36.98 -6.88
CA TYR A 193 0.40 -37.24 -5.73
C TYR A 193 -0.34 -37.08 -4.39
N LEU A 194 -1.25 -36.12 -4.30
CA LEU A 194 -2.01 -35.86 -3.07
C LEU A 194 -2.99 -36.98 -2.73
N HIS A 195 -3.43 -37.77 -3.72
CA HIS A 195 -4.40 -38.86 -3.56
C HIS A 195 -5.70 -38.37 -2.87
N ASP A 196 -5.83 -38.63 -1.57
CA ASP A 196 -6.99 -38.27 -0.75
C ASP A 196 -6.83 -36.93 -0.02
N LYS A 197 -5.65 -36.30 -0.07
CA LYS A 197 -5.39 -34.96 0.49
C LYS A 197 -5.94 -33.87 -0.46
N PRO A 198 -6.47 -32.75 0.07
CA PRO A 198 -6.97 -31.66 -0.75
C PRO A 198 -5.87 -31.00 -1.57
N TYR A 199 -6.22 -30.69 -2.83
CA TYR A 199 -5.49 -29.79 -3.70
C TYR A 199 -6.18 -28.42 -3.66
N MET A 200 -5.38 -27.36 -3.46
CA MET A 200 -5.80 -25.98 -3.67
C MET A 200 -5.28 -25.51 -5.02
N MET A 201 -6.20 -25.27 -5.95
CA MET A 201 -5.89 -24.92 -7.34
C MET A 201 -5.76 -23.40 -7.51
N PRO A 202 -4.70 -22.89 -8.15
CA PRO A 202 -4.57 -21.47 -8.43
C PRO A 202 -5.43 -21.05 -9.63
N VAL A 203 -6.10 -19.91 -9.53
CA VAL A 203 -6.83 -19.29 -10.65
C VAL A 203 -6.43 -17.81 -10.71
N SER A 204 -5.94 -17.34 -11.86
CA SER A 204 -5.48 -15.96 -12.03
C SER A 204 -5.89 -15.43 -13.41
N PRO A 205 -6.25 -14.14 -13.56
CA PRO A 205 -6.69 -13.61 -14.84
C PRO A 205 -5.56 -13.14 -15.76
N TRP A 206 -4.47 -12.60 -15.20
CA TRP A 206 -3.42 -11.89 -15.93
C TRP A 206 -2.10 -11.97 -15.15
N PHE A 207 -0.97 -11.55 -15.72
CA PHE A 207 0.27 -11.30 -14.99
C PHE A 207 1.17 -10.34 -15.75
N PHE A 208 1.59 -9.27 -15.11
CA PHE A 208 2.64 -8.39 -15.60
C PHE A 208 3.26 -7.66 -14.42
N THR A 209 4.58 -7.67 -14.37
CA THR A 209 5.36 -6.92 -13.39
C THR A 209 6.56 -6.26 -14.04
N ASN A 210 6.83 -5.03 -13.60
CA ASN A 210 8.10 -4.33 -13.84
C ASN A 210 8.47 -3.60 -12.54
N MET A 211 9.10 -4.35 -11.64
CA MET A 211 9.54 -3.94 -10.32
C MET A 211 11.01 -4.36 -10.09
N PRO A 212 11.99 -3.66 -10.69
CA PRO A 212 13.42 -3.97 -10.56
C PRO A 212 13.92 -3.99 -9.13
N GLY A 213 13.30 -3.24 -8.20
CA GLY A 213 13.64 -3.29 -6.77
C GLY A 213 13.37 -4.64 -6.10
N TYR A 214 12.62 -5.52 -6.75
CA TYR A 214 12.37 -6.90 -6.33
C TYR A 214 12.99 -7.93 -7.29
N ASP A 215 13.88 -7.51 -8.21
CA ASP A 215 14.42 -8.32 -9.29
C ASP A 215 13.31 -8.93 -10.19
N LYS A 216 12.21 -8.17 -10.38
CA LYS A 216 11.06 -8.59 -11.18
C LYS A 216 10.84 -7.73 -12.39
N ASN A 217 10.86 -8.34 -13.57
CA ASN A 217 10.44 -7.69 -14.81
C ASN A 217 10.04 -8.72 -15.86
N TRP A 218 8.82 -9.25 -15.75
CA TRP A 218 8.32 -10.22 -16.73
C TRP A 218 6.80 -10.24 -16.82
N LEU A 219 6.30 -11.01 -17.79
CA LEU A 219 4.88 -11.31 -17.96
C LEU A 219 4.65 -12.77 -18.31
N TRP A 220 3.43 -13.26 -18.06
CA TRP A 220 2.92 -14.48 -18.67
C TRP A 220 1.70 -14.15 -19.53
N ARG A 221 1.32 -15.07 -20.43
CA ARG A 221 0.18 -14.85 -21.32
C ARG A 221 -1.13 -14.81 -20.52
N GLY A 222 -1.78 -13.65 -20.47
CA GLY A 222 -3.09 -13.49 -19.82
C GLY A 222 -4.31 -13.54 -20.75
N ASP A 223 -4.09 -13.54 -22.06
CA ASP A 223 -5.07 -13.54 -23.17
C ASP A 223 -6.44 -14.20 -22.85
N ASP A 224 -6.61 -15.50 -23.08
CA ASP A 224 -7.85 -16.25 -22.82
C ASP A 224 -7.88 -16.88 -21.40
N LEU A 225 -6.87 -16.55 -20.58
CA LEU A 225 -6.51 -17.27 -19.34
C LEU A 225 -7.66 -17.33 -18.33
N TRP A 226 -8.34 -16.21 -18.09
CA TRP A 226 -9.41 -16.15 -17.10
C TRP A 226 -10.55 -17.11 -17.44
N TYR A 227 -10.94 -17.20 -18.71
CA TYR A 227 -11.96 -18.15 -19.14
C TYR A 227 -11.46 -19.60 -19.00
N ASP A 228 -10.25 -19.87 -19.50
CA ASP A 228 -9.67 -21.22 -19.51
C ASP A 228 -9.50 -21.79 -18.11
N ARG A 229 -8.91 -21.03 -17.16
CA ARG A 229 -8.71 -21.51 -15.78
C ARG A 229 -10.04 -21.83 -15.09
N TRP A 230 -11.09 -21.03 -15.29
CA TRP A 230 -12.40 -21.33 -14.71
C TRP A 230 -13.05 -22.58 -15.32
N GLN A 231 -12.92 -22.79 -16.64
CA GLN A 231 -13.40 -24.04 -17.27
C GLN A 231 -12.63 -25.27 -16.76
N GLN A 232 -11.31 -25.13 -16.61
CA GLN A 232 -10.44 -26.18 -16.05
C GLN A 232 -10.78 -26.47 -14.59
N ALA A 233 -11.03 -25.45 -13.77
CA ALA A 233 -11.42 -25.60 -12.37
C ALA A 233 -12.77 -26.32 -12.23
N LEU A 234 -13.74 -26.04 -13.11
CA LEU A 234 -15.01 -26.77 -13.15
C LEU A 234 -14.82 -28.25 -13.55
N PHE A 235 -13.87 -28.55 -14.45
CA PHE A 235 -13.58 -29.91 -14.88
C PHE A 235 -12.82 -30.74 -13.84
N LEU A 236 -11.72 -30.19 -13.30
CA LEU A 236 -10.90 -30.84 -12.27
C LEU A 236 -11.63 -30.90 -10.94
N ALA A 237 -12.42 -29.86 -10.66
CA ALA A 237 -13.29 -29.73 -9.51
C ALA A 237 -12.56 -30.04 -8.18
N PRO A 238 -11.44 -29.35 -7.88
CA PRO A 238 -10.62 -29.54 -6.67
C PRO A 238 -11.43 -29.30 -5.39
N GLU A 239 -10.80 -29.48 -4.22
CA GLU A 239 -11.47 -29.15 -2.95
C GLU A 239 -11.38 -27.65 -2.66
N PHE A 240 -10.25 -27.02 -2.97
CA PHE A 240 -10.07 -25.58 -2.82
C PHE A 240 -9.63 -24.94 -4.13
N ILE A 241 -10.05 -23.69 -4.34
CA ILE A 241 -9.51 -22.78 -5.33
C ILE A 241 -9.00 -21.57 -4.58
N GLU A 242 -7.83 -21.06 -4.93
CA GLU A 242 -7.38 -19.73 -4.51
C GLU A 242 -7.21 -18.85 -5.75
N ILE A 243 -7.91 -17.72 -5.76
CA ILE A 243 -7.76 -16.71 -6.80
C ILE A 243 -6.52 -15.88 -6.47
N ILE A 244 -5.53 -15.88 -7.36
CA ILE A 244 -4.31 -15.10 -7.23
C ILE A 244 -4.44 -13.92 -8.21
N SER A 245 -4.82 -12.73 -7.77
CA SER A 245 -5.02 -12.29 -6.37
C SER A 245 -6.19 -11.32 -6.23
N TRP A 246 -6.51 -10.94 -5.00
CA TRP A 246 -7.43 -9.85 -4.70
C TRP A 246 -6.78 -8.48 -4.94
N ASN A 247 -5.60 -8.19 -4.39
CA ASN A 247 -5.01 -6.84 -4.38
C ASN A 247 -3.49 -6.80 -4.62
N ASP A 248 -2.93 -7.75 -5.37
CA ASP A 248 -1.52 -7.66 -5.78
C ASP A 248 -1.38 -6.79 -7.04
N PHE A 249 -1.22 -5.48 -6.81
CA PHE A 249 -1.13 -4.49 -7.87
C PHE A 249 0.22 -4.54 -8.62
N GLY A 250 1.31 -4.90 -7.94
CA GLY A 250 2.65 -4.96 -8.52
C GLY A 250 2.84 -6.12 -9.51
N GLU A 251 1.96 -7.11 -9.49
CA GLU A 251 1.99 -8.24 -10.43
C GLU A 251 0.80 -8.24 -11.41
N SER A 252 -0.03 -7.19 -11.38
CA SER A 252 -1.14 -6.91 -12.31
C SER A 252 -2.21 -8.01 -12.38
N HIS A 253 -2.30 -8.89 -11.39
CA HIS A 253 -3.23 -10.03 -11.40
C HIS A 253 -4.35 -9.92 -10.36
N TYR A 254 -4.49 -8.72 -9.78
CA TYR A 254 -5.56 -8.38 -8.85
C TYR A 254 -6.93 -8.42 -9.54
N ILE A 255 -7.95 -8.82 -8.76
CA ILE A 255 -9.36 -8.73 -9.13
C ILE A 255 -10.15 -7.84 -8.17
N GLY A 256 -9.53 -7.22 -7.17
CA GLY A 256 -10.11 -6.25 -6.24
C GLY A 256 -10.13 -4.83 -6.82
N PRO A 257 -10.76 -3.88 -6.13
CA PRO A 257 -10.90 -2.51 -6.61
C PRO A 257 -9.56 -1.75 -6.55
N ASN A 258 -9.30 -0.94 -7.59
CA ASN A 258 -8.22 0.04 -7.57
C ASN A 258 -8.67 1.27 -6.78
N GLN A 259 -7.73 1.89 -6.07
CA GLN A 259 -7.93 3.21 -5.49
C GLN A 259 -7.72 4.30 -6.55
N ASP A 260 -8.55 5.34 -6.52
CA ASP A 260 -8.29 6.58 -7.26
C ASP A 260 -6.92 7.12 -6.85
N ILE A 261 -6.09 7.56 -7.80
CA ILE A 261 -4.73 8.07 -7.50
C ILE A 261 -4.77 9.35 -6.65
N HIS A 262 -5.92 10.01 -6.57
CA HIS A 262 -6.16 11.17 -5.71
C HIS A 262 -6.85 10.81 -4.38
N SER A 263 -7.08 9.51 -4.11
CA SER A 263 -7.60 9.02 -2.83
C SER A 263 -6.53 9.12 -1.74
N GLU A 264 -6.96 9.40 -0.50
CA GLU A 264 -6.08 9.40 0.69
C GLU A 264 -5.40 8.03 0.92
N LEU A 265 -5.99 6.94 0.40
CA LEU A 265 -5.45 5.59 0.50
C LEU A 265 -4.41 5.25 -0.58
N ALA A 266 -4.33 6.04 -1.67
CA ALA A 266 -3.55 5.67 -2.85
C ALA A 266 -2.07 5.41 -2.54
N ASP A 267 -1.45 6.29 -1.74
CA ASP A 267 -0.03 6.16 -1.36
C ASP A 267 0.24 4.90 -0.54
N SER A 268 -0.73 4.47 0.28
CA SER A 268 -0.62 3.27 1.12
C SER A 268 -0.88 1.96 0.37
N VAL A 269 -1.73 1.99 -0.66
CA VAL A 269 -2.11 0.81 -1.43
C VAL A 269 -1.12 0.52 -2.55
N TYR A 270 -0.49 1.56 -3.08
CA TYR A 270 0.47 1.47 -4.19
C TYR A 270 1.93 1.59 -3.74
N THR A 271 2.22 1.41 -2.45
CA THR A 271 3.59 1.46 -1.91
C THR A 271 4.54 0.48 -2.60
N ALA A 272 4.03 -0.69 -3.05
CA ALA A 272 4.83 -1.68 -3.79
C ALA A 272 5.49 -1.13 -5.06
N PHE A 273 4.90 -0.13 -5.73
CA PHE A 273 5.52 0.50 -6.91
C PHE A 273 6.75 1.33 -6.54
N VAL A 274 6.74 1.95 -5.36
CA VAL A 274 7.88 2.74 -4.84
C VAL A 274 8.98 1.79 -4.37
N THR A 275 8.66 0.83 -3.50
CA THR A 275 9.63 -0.14 -2.98
C THR A 275 10.20 -1.02 -4.08
N GLY A 276 9.35 -1.46 -5.02
CA GLY A 276 9.74 -2.23 -6.19
C GLY A 276 10.44 -1.42 -7.27
N LYS A 277 10.68 -0.11 -7.08
CA LYS A 277 11.34 0.79 -8.04
C LYS A 277 10.72 0.71 -9.44
N ALA A 278 9.39 0.57 -9.51
CA ALA A 278 8.70 0.47 -10.79
C ALA A 278 8.92 1.76 -11.61
N PRO A 279 9.10 1.67 -12.93
CA PRO A 279 9.33 2.86 -13.77
C PRO A 279 8.12 3.79 -13.78
N TYR A 280 6.92 3.27 -13.51
CA TYR A 280 5.67 4.01 -13.34
C TYR A 280 4.61 3.09 -12.71
N ASN A 281 3.50 3.68 -12.27
CA ASN A 281 2.34 2.92 -11.79
C ASN A 281 1.49 2.42 -12.97
N TYR A 282 1.69 1.17 -13.38
CA TYR A 282 0.97 0.52 -14.48
C TYR A 282 -0.46 0.06 -14.13
N VAL A 283 -0.97 0.34 -12.93
CA VAL A 283 -2.38 0.08 -12.56
C VAL A 283 -3.24 1.34 -12.59
N SER A 284 -2.61 2.52 -12.68
CA SER A 284 -3.33 3.79 -12.77
C SER A 284 -4.29 3.80 -13.95
N SER A 285 -5.58 4.00 -13.66
CA SER A 285 -6.68 4.00 -14.65
C SER A 285 -6.98 2.66 -15.36
N LEU A 286 -6.45 1.54 -14.86
CA LEU A 286 -6.71 0.19 -15.40
C LEU A 286 -7.43 -0.67 -14.35
N SER A 287 -8.72 -0.42 -14.10
CA SER A 287 -9.51 -1.26 -13.19
C SER A 287 -9.67 -2.69 -13.74
N HIS A 288 -9.60 -3.67 -12.84
CA HIS A 288 -9.83 -5.10 -13.11
C HIS A 288 -11.18 -5.62 -12.61
N ASP A 289 -12.06 -4.74 -12.14
CA ASP A 289 -13.35 -5.08 -11.52
C ASP A 289 -14.22 -5.98 -12.40
N GLY A 290 -14.13 -5.83 -13.72
CA GLY A 290 -14.92 -6.61 -14.67
C GLY A 290 -14.67 -8.11 -14.58
N TRP A 291 -13.52 -8.57 -14.09
CA TRP A 291 -13.28 -10.01 -13.87
C TRP A 291 -14.09 -10.58 -12.71
N ARG A 292 -14.57 -9.76 -11.77
CA ARG A 292 -15.48 -10.20 -10.69
C ARG A 292 -16.91 -10.48 -11.17
N ALA A 293 -17.34 -9.89 -12.29
CA ALA A 293 -18.75 -9.83 -12.66
C ALA A 293 -19.44 -11.20 -12.80
N PHE A 294 -18.71 -12.23 -13.24
CA PHE A 294 -19.26 -13.59 -13.42
C PHE A 294 -18.84 -14.57 -12.32
N LEU A 295 -18.03 -14.14 -11.34
CA LEU A 295 -17.60 -14.99 -10.22
C LEU A 295 -18.77 -15.64 -9.48
N PRO A 296 -19.88 -14.94 -9.16
CA PRO A 296 -21.02 -15.57 -8.48
C PRO A 296 -21.54 -16.81 -9.22
N PHE A 297 -21.67 -16.73 -10.55
CA PHE A 297 -22.15 -17.85 -11.35
C PHE A 297 -21.15 -19.01 -11.37
N VAL A 298 -19.86 -18.75 -11.64
CA VAL A 298 -18.88 -19.85 -11.78
C VAL A 298 -18.56 -20.49 -10.43
N ILE A 299 -18.52 -19.71 -9.35
CA ILE A 299 -18.30 -20.19 -7.99
C ILE A 299 -19.50 -21.02 -7.51
N ASP A 300 -20.73 -20.56 -7.75
CA ASP A 300 -21.92 -21.35 -7.39
C ASP A 300 -22.01 -22.65 -8.21
N MET A 301 -21.68 -22.61 -9.51
CA MET A 301 -21.59 -23.83 -10.32
C MET A 301 -20.56 -24.82 -9.73
N TYR A 302 -19.41 -24.32 -9.29
CA TYR A 302 -18.35 -25.12 -8.68
C TYR A 302 -18.77 -25.72 -7.33
N LYS A 303 -19.34 -24.91 -6.43
CA LYS A 303 -19.68 -25.32 -5.06
C LYS A 303 -20.98 -26.10 -4.99
N GLU A 304 -22.03 -25.61 -5.63
CA GLU A 304 -23.40 -26.12 -5.52
C GLU A 304 -23.77 -27.08 -6.64
N ASN A 305 -22.82 -27.41 -7.52
CA ASN A 305 -22.97 -28.33 -8.65
C ASN A 305 -23.91 -27.80 -9.77
N ILE A 306 -24.81 -26.87 -9.49
CA ILE A 306 -25.68 -26.22 -10.46
C ILE A 306 -26.16 -24.89 -9.88
N THR A 307 -26.28 -23.86 -10.72
CA THR A 307 -26.83 -22.56 -10.30
C THR A 307 -27.70 -21.93 -11.39
N THR A 308 -28.40 -20.85 -11.06
CA THR A 308 -29.33 -20.16 -11.96
C THR A 308 -28.79 -18.80 -12.35
N ILE A 309 -28.80 -18.51 -13.64
CA ILE A 309 -28.48 -17.18 -14.16
C ILE A 309 -29.67 -16.26 -13.87
N THR A 310 -29.41 -15.21 -13.10
CA THR A 310 -30.40 -14.20 -12.72
C THR A 310 -30.29 -12.92 -13.55
N ARG A 311 -29.13 -12.66 -14.14
CA ARG A 311 -28.86 -11.53 -15.05
C ARG A 311 -27.84 -11.96 -16.11
N GLU A 312 -28.06 -11.47 -17.32
CA GLU A 312 -27.11 -11.62 -18.42
C GLU A 312 -26.09 -10.49 -18.36
N GLY A 313 -24.90 -10.68 -18.93
CA GLY A 313 -23.87 -9.65 -18.96
C GLY A 313 -22.73 -9.97 -19.91
N VAL A 314 -21.83 -9.01 -20.06
CA VAL A 314 -20.60 -9.13 -20.85
C VAL A 314 -19.42 -8.59 -20.06
N THR A 315 -18.28 -9.26 -20.16
CA THR A 315 -16.97 -8.78 -19.70
C THR A 315 -16.03 -8.74 -20.89
N ALA A 316 -15.14 -7.74 -20.94
CA ALA A 316 -14.13 -7.63 -21.98
C ALA A 316 -12.82 -7.08 -21.42
N TRP A 317 -11.70 -7.52 -21.99
CA TRP A 317 -10.38 -7.03 -21.62
C TRP A 317 -9.44 -6.97 -22.81
N PHE A 318 -8.51 -6.01 -22.77
CA PHE A 318 -7.51 -5.76 -23.81
C PHE A 318 -6.42 -4.81 -23.30
N ARG A 319 -5.25 -4.85 -23.94
CA ARG A 319 -4.21 -3.83 -23.78
C ARG A 319 -4.57 -2.56 -24.54
N ARG A 320 -4.18 -1.41 -24.00
CA ARG A 320 -4.52 -0.08 -24.55
C ARG A 320 -3.76 0.30 -25.81
N ASN A 321 -2.69 -0.41 -26.15
CA ASN A 321 -1.93 -0.26 -27.38
C ASN A 321 -1.49 -1.63 -27.94
N PRO A 322 -1.17 -1.71 -29.25
CA PRO A 322 -0.50 -2.88 -29.82
C PRO A 322 0.83 -3.17 -29.13
N VAL A 323 1.25 -4.43 -29.10
CA VAL A 323 2.56 -4.81 -28.55
C VAL A 323 3.71 -4.16 -29.33
N GLY A 324 4.64 -3.53 -28.62
CA GLY A 324 5.78 -2.83 -29.22
C GLY A 324 5.40 -1.50 -29.87
N ALA A 325 4.26 -0.92 -29.48
CA ALA A 325 3.85 0.41 -29.93
C ALA A 325 4.62 1.53 -29.21
N CYS A 326 5.23 1.23 -28.06
CA CYS A 326 6.07 2.16 -27.32
C CYS A 326 7.53 2.10 -27.79
N ALA A 327 8.29 3.17 -27.53
CA ALA A 327 9.69 3.26 -27.96
C ALA A 327 10.61 2.33 -27.14
N ASP A 328 10.22 2.06 -25.90
CA ASP A 328 10.92 1.22 -24.94
C ASP A 328 9.95 0.13 -24.46
N ASP A 329 10.41 -1.12 -24.48
CA ASP A 329 9.65 -2.28 -24.00
C ASP A 329 9.78 -2.50 -22.49
N GLY A 330 10.48 -1.61 -21.80
CA GLY A 330 10.77 -1.65 -20.37
C GLY A 330 11.78 -2.72 -19.97
N GLY A 331 12.46 -3.34 -20.93
CA GLY A 331 13.28 -4.54 -20.71
C GLY A 331 12.47 -5.79 -20.38
N THR A 332 11.13 -5.71 -20.43
CA THR A 332 10.24 -6.79 -20.00
C THR A 332 10.37 -8.00 -20.92
N ILE A 333 10.55 -9.16 -20.29
CA ILE A 333 10.56 -10.47 -20.93
C ILE A 333 9.25 -11.20 -20.67
N GLY A 334 8.86 -12.12 -21.53
CA GLY A 334 7.78 -13.04 -21.21
C GLY A 334 8.35 -14.38 -20.77
N ASN A 335 7.82 -14.92 -19.67
CA ASN A 335 8.49 -15.89 -18.79
C ASN A 335 9.82 -15.36 -18.22
N THR A 336 10.43 -16.06 -17.27
CA THR A 336 11.68 -15.61 -16.63
C THR A 336 12.70 -16.74 -16.39
N ALA A 337 13.97 -16.46 -16.69
CA ALA A 337 15.10 -17.35 -16.43
C ALA A 337 15.37 -17.51 -14.92
N SER A 338 14.95 -16.57 -14.07
CA SER A 338 15.06 -16.70 -12.61
C SER A 338 14.26 -17.89 -12.07
N GLN A 339 13.16 -18.24 -12.76
CA GLN A 339 12.37 -19.45 -12.54
C GLN A 339 12.78 -20.62 -13.45
N LEU A 340 13.95 -20.54 -14.08
CA LEU A 340 14.52 -21.53 -15.00
C LEU A 340 13.62 -21.80 -16.22
N GLN A 341 12.82 -20.81 -16.62
CA GLN A 341 11.97 -20.86 -17.80
C GLN A 341 12.72 -20.33 -19.03
N LEU A 342 12.31 -20.78 -20.22
CA LEU A 342 12.65 -20.14 -21.47
C LEU A 342 11.97 -18.78 -21.50
N GLU A 343 12.76 -17.74 -21.75
CA GLU A 343 12.25 -16.39 -21.96
C GLU A 343 11.92 -16.16 -23.43
N TYR A 344 11.00 -15.25 -23.66
CA TYR A 344 10.54 -14.82 -24.97
C TYR A 344 10.39 -13.30 -24.98
N HIS A 345 10.44 -12.68 -26.16
CA HIS A 345 10.04 -11.28 -26.24
C HIS A 345 8.51 -11.14 -26.04
N PRO A 346 8.01 -10.07 -25.41
CA PRO A 346 6.56 -9.85 -25.18
C PRO A 346 5.68 -10.04 -26.42
N ARG A 347 6.17 -9.60 -27.59
CA ARG A 347 5.48 -9.75 -28.90
C ARG A 347 5.28 -11.18 -29.38
N GLU A 348 6.01 -12.14 -28.82
CA GLU A 348 5.88 -13.56 -29.15
C GLU A 348 4.78 -14.22 -28.33
N ILE A 349 4.45 -13.64 -27.16
CA ILE A 349 3.50 -14.21 -26.19
C ILE A 349 2.15 -13.52 -26.27
N LEU A 350 2.11 -12.19 -26.29
CA LEU A 350 0.87 -11.43 -26.16
C LEU A 350 0.20 -11.16 -27.50
N GLN A 351 -1.12 -11.33 -27.54
CA GLN A 351 -1.91 -11.10 -28.75
C GLN A 351 -2.61 -9.75 -28.76
N ASP A 352 -2.58 -9.06 -29.90
CA ASP A 352 -3.33 -7.82 -30.13
C ASP A 352 -4.80 -8.10 -30.43
N LYS A 353 -5.53 -8.54 -29.41
CA LYS A 353 -6.95 -8.87 -29.45
C LYS A 353 -7.74 -8.22 -28.32
N ILE A 354 -9.04 -8.04 -28.59
CA ILE A 354 -10.07 -7.79 -27.58
C ILE A 354 -10.66 -9.15 -27.20
N PHE A 355 -10.51 -9.51 -25.95
CA PHE A 355 -11.05 -10.74 -25.37
C PHE A 355 -12.36 -10.43 -24.66
N PHE A 356 -13.33 -11.35 -24.73
CA PHE A 356 -14.64 -11.11 -24.15
C PHE A 356 -15.33 -12.41 -23.74
N SER A 357 -16.08 -12.33 -22.64
CA SER A 357 -16.95 -13.39 -22.15
C SER A 357 -18.36 -12.85 -21.93
N ALA A 358 -19.38 -13.67 -22.16
CA ALA A 358 -20.77 -13.31 -21.90
C ALA A 358 -21.51 -14.40 -21.14
N LEU A 359 -22.12 -14.05 -20.01
CA LEU A 359 -23.01 -14.93 -19.26
C LEU A 359 -24.42 -14.79 -19.80
N LEU A 360 -24.94 -15.87 -20.42
CA LEU A 360 -26.19 -15.82 -21.19
C LEU A 360 -27.16 -16.94 -20.78
N GLY A 361 -28.45 -16.60 -20.70
CA GLY A 361 -29.55 -17.54 -20.46
C GLY A 361 -30.06 -18.24 -21.72
N SER A 362 -29.59 -17.84 -22.90
CA SER A 362 -29.87 -18.46 -24.19
C SER A 362 -28.92 -17.89 -25.25
N PRO A 363 -28.76 -18.53 -26.43
CA PRO A 363 -27.86 -18.05 -27.47
C PRO A 363 -28.12 -16.59 -27.83
N ALA A 364 -27.02 -15.85 -28.03
CA ALA A 364 -27.02 -14.48 -28.50
C ALA A 364 -25.81 -14.25 -29.43
N ASP A 365 -25.90 -13.23 -30.26
CA ASP A 365 -24.84 -12.79 -31.15
C ASP A 365 -23.97 -11.72 -30.45
N ILE A 366 -22.70 -11.66 -30.81
CA ILE A 366 -21.73 -10.66 -30.35
C ILE A 366 -21.42 -9.66 -31.47
N SER A 367 -21.36 -8.38 -31.13
CA SER A 367 -20.78 -7.34 -31.98
C SER A 367 -19.64 -6.67 -31.22
N VAL A 368 -18.49 -6.49 -31.88
CA VAL A 368 -17.37 -5.71 -31.35
C VAL A 368 -17.06 -4.61 -32.35
N THR A 369 -16.91 -3.38 -31.88
CA THR A 369 -16.58 -2.22 -32.70
C THR A 369 -15.38 -1.46 -32.14
N ILE A 370 -14.61 -0.84 -33.02
CA ILE A 370 -13.61 0.20 -32.66
C ILE A 370 -14.00 1.48 -33.41
N ASP A 371 -14.30 2.56 -32.68
CA ASP A 371 -14.84 3.81 -33.25
C ASP A 371 -16.03 3.58 -34.21
N GLY A 372 -16.92 2.65 -33.83
CA GLY A 372 -18.09 2.26 -34.63
C GLY A 372 -17.79 1.39 -35.85
N VAL A 373 -16.53 1.05 -36.12
CA VAL A 373 -16.14 0.08 -37.17
C VAL A 373 -16.29 -1.33 -36.61
N ALA A 374 -17.19 -2.12 -37.20
CA ALA A 374 -17.43 -3.50 -36.79
C ALA A 374 -16.24 -4.41 -37.13
N LEU A 375 -15.82 -5.20 -36.14
CA LEU A 375 -14.82 -6.26 -36.26
C LEU A 375 -15.51 -7.62 -36.43
N PRO A 376 -14.85 -8.62 -37.06
CA PRO A 376 -15.41 -9.96 -37.28
C PRO A 376 -15.39 -10.82 -36.01
N ALA A 377 -16.03 -10.36 -34.94
CA ALA A 377 -16.13 -11.08 -33.68
C ALA A 377 -17.04 -12.31 -33.77
N SER A 378 -16.67 -13.39 -33.08
CA SER A 378 -17.47 -14.62 -33.00
C SER A 378 -17.15 -15.39 -31.72
N TRP A 379 -18.03 -16.30 -31.33
CA TRP A 379 -17.80 -17.20 -30.20
C TRP A 379 -16.79 -18.29 -30.58
N ILE A 380 -15.71 -18.37 -29.81
CA ILE A 380 -14.71 -19.46 -29.89
C ILE A 380 -15.20 -20.64 -29.03
N HIS A 381 -15.72 -20.32 -27.84
CA HIS A 381 -16.28 -21.30 -26.92
C HIS A 381 -17.76 -20.99 -26.61
N THR A 382 -18.54 -22.07 -26.51
CA THR A 382 -19.97 -22.03 -26.21
C THR A 382 -20.30 -23.09 -25.15
N PRO A 383 -21.14 -22.78 -24.15
CA PRO A 383 -21.50 -23.72 -23.10
C PRO A 383 -22.37 -24.85 -23.66
N SER A 384 -22.28 -26.05 -23.07
CA SER A 384 -23.15 -27.16 -23.43
C SER A 384 -24.59 -26.90 -22.99
N GLY A 385 -25.54 -27.04 -23.92
CA GLY A 385 -26.95 -26.74 -23.64
C GLY A 385 -27.30 -25.27 -23.70
N ASP A 386 -26.45 -24.44 -24.29
CA ASP A 386 -26.74 -23.06 -24.71
C ASP A 386 -27.07 -22.07 -23.58
N VAL A 387 -26.71 -22.42 -22.34
CA VAL A 387 -26.91 -21.60 -21.13
C VAL A 387 -25.62 -21.62 -20.33
N GLY A 388 -25.03 -20.45 -20.06
CA GLY A 388 -23.76 -20.33 -19.36
C GLY A 388 -22.86 -19.26 -19.97
N ILE A 389 -21.55 -19.43 -19.80
CA ILE A 389 -20.54 -18.48 -20.30
C ILE A 389 -20.14 -18.84 -21.73
N TYR A 390 -20.30 -17.87 -22.62
CA TYR A 390 -19.74 -17.83 -23.96
C TYR A 390 -18.42 -17.06 -23.93
N HIS A 391 -17.45 -17.43 -24.76
CA HIS A 391 -16.15 -16.74 -24.81
C HIS A 391 -15.62 -16.62 -26.23
N GLY A 392 -14.94 -15.52 -26.52
CA GLY A 392 -14.29 -15.29 -27.79
C GLY A 392 -13.31 -14.13 -27.73
N SER A 393 -12.61 -13.94 -28.85
CA SER A 393 -11.68 -12.83 -29.02
C SER A 393 -11.64 -12.38 -30.47
N VAL A 394 -11.26 -11.12 -30.70
CA VAL A 394 -11.13 -10.54 -32.04
C VAL A 394 -9.90 -9.65 -32.13
N SER A 395 -9.14 -9.76 -33.21
CA SER A 395 -7.95 -8.93 -33.42
C SER A 395 -8.33 -7.47 -33.65
N PHE A 396 -7.60 -6.56 -32.99
CA PHE A 396 -7.68 -5.12 -33.22
C PHE A 396 -6.54 -4.61 -34.11
N THR A 397 -5.73 -5.49 -34.70
CA THR A 397 -4.56 -5.10 -35.50
C THR A 397 -4.93 -4.11 -36.59
N GLY A 398 -4.25 -2.95 -36.59
CA GLY A 398 -4.47 -1.87 -37.56
C GLY A 398 -5.72 -1.01 -37.29
N GLN A 399 -6.36 -1.17 -36.13
CA GLN A 399 -7.49 -0.36 -35.66
C GLN A 399 -7.14 0.32 -34.34
N SER A 400 -7.68 1.52 -34.14
CA SER A 400 -7.52 2.32 -32.92
C SER A 400 -8.78 3.15 -32.72
N GLY A 401 -9.12 3.45 -31.47
CA GLY A 401 -10.35 4.14 -31.11
C GLY A 401 -11.11 3.47 -29.98
N ASN A 402 -12.30 3.97 -29.68
CA ASN A 402 -13.14 3.49 -28.60
C ASN A 402 -13.68 2.08 -28.86
N VAL A 403 -13.46 1.17 -27.91
CA VAL A 403 -13.96 -0.21 -28.00
C VAL A 403 -15.41 -0.29 -27.54
N GLY A 404 -16.29 -0.86 -28.36
CA GLY A 404 -17.66 -1.22 -28.00
C GLY A 404 -17.86 -2.73 -28.09
N VAL A 405 -18.49 -3.33 -27.08
CA VAL A 405 -18.80 -4.77 -27.05
C VAL A 405 -20.28 -4.94 -26.72
N THR A 406 -21.05 -5.52 -27.64
CA THR A 406 -22.50 -5.55 -27.54
C THR A 406 -23.07 -6.94 -27.80
N ILE A 407 -23.96 -7.37 -26.91
CA ILE A 407 -24.72 -8.61 -27.04
C ILE A 407 -26.07 -8.31 -27.64
N HIS A 408 -26.42 -9.04 -28.70
CA HIS A 408 -27.71 -8.92 -29.37
C HIS A 408 -28.45 -10.25 -29.44
N ARG A 409 -29.77 -10.23 -29.29
CA ARG A 409 -30.63 -11.38 -29.50
C ARG A 409 -31.78 -11.02 -30.43
N SER A 410 -31.88 -11.71 -31.57
CA SER A 410 -32.90 -11.43 -32.60
C SER A 410 -32.91 -9.96 -33.05
N GLY A 411 -31.74 -9.33 -33.12
CA GLY A 411 -31.57 -7.93 -33.51
C GLY A 411 -31.86 -6.89 -32.41
N ALA A 412 -32.27 -7.30 -31.21
CA ALA A 412 -32.40 -6.41 -30.05
C ALA A 412 -31.12 -6.45 -29.20
N GLU A 413 -30.66 -5.29 -28.74
CA GLU A 413 -29.57 -5.17 -27.76
C GLU A 413 -30.01 -5.70 -26.39
N ILE A 414 -29.17 -6.56 -25.80
CA ILE A 414 -29.36 -7.11 -24.44
C ILE A 414 -28.53 -6.31 -23.44
N VAL A 415 -27.25 -6.10 -23.78
CA VAL A 415 -26.29 -5.36 -22.98
C VAL A 415 -25.19 -4.83 -23.89
N SER A 416 -24.71 -3.62 -23.61
CA SER A 416 -23.62 -2.97 -24.34
C SER A 416 -22.61 -2.41 -23.36
N LEU A 417 -21.36 -2.86 -23.47
CA LEU A 417 -20.21 -2.34 -22.77
C LEU A 417 -19.51 -1.30 -23.65
N SER A 418 -19.40 -0.08 -23.15
CA SER A 418 -18.51 0.94 -23.71
C SER A 418 -17.17 0.84 -23.01
N GLY A 419 -16.17 0.35 -23.73
CA GLY A 419 -14.81 0.21 -23.21
C GLY A 419 -13.97 1.47 -23.42
N HIS A 420 -12.69 1.34 -23.08
CA HIS A 420 -11.69 2.39 -23.30
C HIS A 420 -11.13 2.38 -24.73
N ASP A 421 -10.38 3.43 -25.07
CA ASP A 421 -9.80 3.61 -26.39
C ASP A 421 -8.51 2.80 -26.56
N ILE A 422 -8.38 2.07 -27.67
CA ILE A 422 -7.10 1.51 -28.13
C ILE A 422 -6.35 2.60 -28.91
N THR A 423 -5.14 2.96 -28.49
CA THR A 423 -4.33 3.95 -29.18
C THR A 423 -3.58 3.35 -30.36
N SER A 424 -3.35 4.16 -31.41
CA SER A 424 -2.53 3.75 -32.57
C SER A 424 -1.02 3.77 -32.30
N GLY A 425 -0.61 4.33 -31.16
CA GLY A 425 0.77 4.39 -30.67
C GLY A 425 0.81 4.07 -29.18
N CYS A 426 1.92 4.38 -28.51
CA CYS A 426 2.05 4.17 -27.06
C CYS A 426 0.92 4.87 -26.29
N TYR A 427 0.22 4.15 -25.41
CA TYR A 427 -0.89 4.69 -24.63
C TYR A 427 -0.41 5.61 -23.50
N PHE A 428 0.73 5.28 -22.88
CA PHE A 428 1.35 6.08 -21.84
C PHE A 428 2.55 6.84 -22.43
N ASP A 429 2.64 8.15 -22.19
CA ASP A 429 3.84 8.96 -22.47
C ASP A 429 4.99 8.66 -21.47
N ALA A 430 4.93 7.53 -20.76
CA ALA A 430 5.95 7.08 -19.81
C ALA A 430 7.08 6.32 -20.53
N GLU A 431 8.22 6.26 -19.85
CA GLU A 431 9.50 5.79 -20.39
C GLU A 431 9.54 4.28 -20.75
N ALA A 432 8.48 3.49 -20.52
CA ALA A 432 8.39 2.06 -20.87
C ALA A 432 6.95 1.56 -21.16
N GLU A 433 6.79 0.50 -21.98
CA GLU A 433 5.49 -0.07 -22.38
C GLU A 433 4.71 -0.70 -21.21
N ASN A 434 3.39 -0.45 -21.18
CA ASN A 434 2.49 -1.04 -20.18
C ASN A 434 1.77 -2.26 -20.74
N TYR A 435 2.12 -3.44 -20.23
CA TYR A 435 1.52 -4.71 -20.63
C TYR A 435 0.31 -5.13 -19.79
N ASN A 436 -0.13 -4.29 -18.85
CA ASN A 436 -1.35 -4.53 -18.10
C ASN A 436 -2.62 -4.39 -18.98
N ALA A 437 -3.70 -5.05 -18.59
CA ALA A 437 -4.96 -5.03 -19.31
C ALA A 437 -5.90 -3.96 -18.75
N TRP A 438 -6.72 -3.37 -19.63
CA TRP A 438 -7.97 -2.76 -19.20
C TRP A 438 -9.04 -3.84 -19.14
N VAL A 439 -9.89 -3.82 -18.12
CA VAL A 439 -11.02 -4.76 -17.98
C VAL A 439 -12.30 -3.97 -17.73
N GLY A 440 -13.35 -4.33 -18.46
CA GLY A 440 -14.70 -3.79 -18.26
C GLY A 440 -15.74 -4.88 -18.19
N SER A 441 -16.87 -4.53 -17.58
CA SER A 441 -18.05 -5.38 -17.57
C SER A 441 -19.32 -4.54 -17.60
N GLU A 442 -20.39 -5.10 -18.14
CA GLU A 442 -21.72 -4.53 -18.07
C GLU A 442 -22.74 -5.64 -17.89
N MET A 443 -23.73 -5.41 -17.02
CA MET A 443 -24.81 -6.36 -16.74
C MET A 443 -26.13 -5.84 -17.29
N ALA A 444 -26.89 -6.69 -17.98
CA ALA A 444 -28.19 -6.33 -18.51
C ALA A 444 -29.12 -5.79 -17.40
N ALA A 445 -29.89 -4.75 -17.71
CA ALA A 445 -30.88 -4.19 -16.78
C ALA A 445 -32.03 -5.18 -16.50
N GLY A 446 -32.33 -6.04 -17.47
CA GLY A 446 -33.34 -7.09 -17.33
C GLY A 446 -32.87 -8.21 -16.40
N THR A 447 -33.80 -8.76 -15.62
CA THR A 447 -33.59 -10.00 -14.88
C THR A 447 -34.13 -11.19 -15.67
N ILE A 448 -33.47 -12.32 -15.51
CA ILE A 448 -33.88 -13.62 -16.05
C ILE A 448 -33.89 -14.66 -14.93
N SER A 449 -34.35 -15.87 -15.24
CA SER A 449 -34.22 -17.01 -14.34
C SER A 449 -34.07 -18.25 -15.21
N VAL A 450 -32.83 -18.55 -15.57
CA VAL A 450 -32.50 -19.69 -16.43
C VAL A 450 -31.38 -20.51 -15.80
N THR A 451 -31.63 -21.79 -15.63
CA THR A 451 -30.69 -22.76 -15.08
C THR A 451 -30.07 -23.55 -16.24
N PRO A 452 -28.74 -23.76 -16.28
CA PRO A 452 -28.13 -24.67 -17.23
C PRO A 452 -28.78 -26.06 -17.18
N PRO A 453 -28.96 -26.73 -18.33
CA PRO A 453 -29.72 -27.98 -18.38
C PRO A 453 -29.04 -29.16 -17.69
N TYR A 454 -27.73 -29.08 -17.42
CA TYR A 454 -26.93 -30.16 -16.85
C TYR A 454 -26.19 -29.67 -15.59
N PRO A 455 -26.36 -30.35 -14.44
CA PRO A 455 -25.48 -30.17 -13.29
C PRO A 455 -24.03 -30.53 -13.64
N LEU A 456 -23.07 -29.93 -12.95
CA LEU A 456 -21.63 -30.15 -13.16
C LEU A 456 -21.24 -31.64 -13.03
N ALA A 457 -21.79 -32.34 -12.04
CA ALA A 457 -21.53 -33.76 -11.80
C ALA A 457 -22.08 -34.70 -12.89
N ASP A 458 -23.04 -34.23 -13.69
CA ASP A 458 -23.58 -34.99 -14.84
C ASP A 458 -22.82 -34.67 -16.14
N GLN A 459 -21.89 -33.73 -16.08
CA GLN A 459 -21.06 -33.34 -17.21
C GLN A 459 -19.73 -34.10 -17.19
N VAL A 460 -19.24 -34.40 -18.39
CA VAL A 460 -17.90 -34.92 -18.65
C VAL A 460 -17.23 -34.07 -19.70
N CYS A 461 -15.92 -34.22 -19.83
CA CYS A 461 -15.23 -33.63 -20.96
C CYS A 461 -15.70 -34.26 -22.28
N ILE A 462 -16.14 -33.42 -23.22
CA ILE A 462 -16.64 -33.81 -24.56
C ILE A 462 -15.79 -33.24 -25.70
N ALA A 463 -14.78 -32.43 -25.40
CA ALA A 463 -13.74 -32.02 -26.32
C ALA A 463 -12.48 -31.70 -25.53
N GLY A 464 -11.33 -32.09 -26.07
CA GLY A 464 -10.05 -31.87 -25.41
C GLY A 464 -8.89 -32.17 -26.36
N TRP A 465 -7.68 -31.89 -25.89
CA TRP A 465 -6.44 -32.10 -26.64
C TRP A 465 -5.37 -32.70 -25.73
N GLY A 466 -4.26 -33.12 -26.31
CA GLY A 466 -3.10 -33.63 -25.59
C GLY A 466 -1.81 -33.19 -26.26
N LYS A 467 -0.71 -33.08 -25.51
CA LYS A 467 0.60 -32.62 -26.04
C LYS A 467 1.21 -33.65 -26.99
N GLY A 468 1.78 -33.21 -28.11
CA GLY A 468 2.52 -34.08 -29.04
C GLY A 468 1.71 -35.28 -29.53
N ASP A 469 2.25 -36.49 -29.37
CA ASP A 469 1.63 -37.74 -29.84
C ASP A 469 0.31 -38.10 -29.10
N PHE A 470 -0.03 -37.41 -28.01
CA PHE A 470 -1.33 -37.56 -27.34
C PHE A 470 -2.47 -36.84 -28.08
N LEU A 471 -2.17 -35.88 -28.96
CA LEU A 471 -3.17 -34.99 -29.57
C LEU A 471 -4.33 -35.75 -30.22
N GLY A 472 -4.03 -36.71 -31.08
CA GLY A 472 -5.05 -37.50 -31.77
C GLY A 472 -5.86 -38.38 -30.82
N LEU A 473 -5.21 -38.98 -29.82
CA LEU A 473 -5.87 -39.84 -28.84
C LEU A 473 -6.78 -39.04 -27.91
N CYS A 474 -6.33 -37.89 -27.40
CA CYS A 474 -7.14 -37.03 -26.54
C CYS A 474 -8.32 -36.43 -27.28
N ASN A 475 -8.12 -35.92 -28.50
CA ASN A 475 -9.23 -35.39 -29.30
C ASN A 475 -10.33 -36.46 -29.51
N PHE A 476 -9.93 -37.68 -29.89
CA PHE A 476 -10.88 -38.78 -30.07
C PHE A 476 -11.53 -39.21 -28.76
N SER A 477 -10.74 -39.49 -27.72
CA SER A 477 -11.24 -40.06 -26.47
C SER A 477 -12.09 -39.09 -25.65
N CYS A 478 -11.68 -37.82 -25.55
CA CYS A 478 -12.45 -36.77 -24.90
C CYS A 478 -13.78 -36.56 -25.63
N SER A 479 -13.83 -36.66 -26.97
CA SER A 479 -15.11 -36.59 -27.72
C SER A 479 -16.12 -37.69 -27.36
N LEU A 480 -15.66 -38.78 -26.73
CA LEU A 480 -16.47 -39.90 -26.25
C LEU A 480 -16.62 -39.92 -24.73
N GLY A 481 -16.28 -38.83 -24.03
CA GLY A 481 -16.43 -38.72 -22.58
C GLY A 481 -15.36 -39.43 -21.77
N TYR A 482 -14.22 -39.81 -22.37
CA TYR A 482 -13.07 -40.37 -21.66
C TYR A 482 -11.86 -39.45 -21.85
N CYS A 483 -11.60 -38.59 -20.88
CA CYS A 483 -10.54 -37.57 -20.96
C CYS A 483 -9.68 -37.63 -19.69
N PRO A 484 -8.65 -38.48 -19.64
CA PRO A 484 -7.82 -38.64 -18.45
C PRO A 484 -6.94 -37.39 -18.23
N VAL A 485 -7.09 -36.75 -17.06
CA VAL A 485 -6.41 -35.50 -16.69
C VAL A 485 -4.88 -35.57 -16.74
N GLY A 486 -4.30 -36.75 -16.50
CA GLY A 486 -2.84 -36.95 -16.56
C GLY A 486 -2.26 -37.01 -17.98
N ALA A 487 -3.08 -36.87 -19.03
CA ALA A 487 -2.60 -36.90 -20.42
C ALA A 487 -3.37 -35.96 -21.37
N CYS A 488 -4.59 -35.56 -21.01
CA CYS A 488 -5.46 -34.73 -21.84
C CYS A 488 -5.94 -33.49 -21.07
N VAL A 489 -6.05 -32.38 -21.80
CA VAL A 489 -6.61 -31.11 -21.34
C VAL A 489 -8.03 -30.99 -21.88
N CYS A 490 -9.00 -30.72 -21.00
CA CYS A 490 -10.38 -30.53 -21.40
C CYS A 490 -10.62 -29.10 -21.90
N THR A 491 -11.31 -28.95 -23.03
CA THR A 491 -11.70 -27.64 -23.59
C THR A 491 -13.20 -27.42 -23.68
N LYS A 492 -14.00 -28.48 -23.48
CA LYS A 492 -15.45 -28.37 -23.39
C LYS A 492 -16.04 -29.48 -22.52
N MET A 493 -16.81 -29.09 -21.52
CA MET A 493 -17.65 -30.00 -20.74
C MET A 493 -19.07 -30.07 -21.32
N GLY A 494 -19.75 -31.20 -21.12
CA GLY A 494 -21.13 -31.40 -21.51
C GLY A 494 -21.68 -32.76 -21.07
N PRO A 495 -22.94 -33.08 -21.39
CA PRO A 495 -23.53 -34.36 -21.02
C PRO A 495 -22.74 -35.52 -21.64
N HIS A 496 -22.82 -36.71 -21.02
CA HIS A 496 -22.21 -37.91 -21.56
C HIS A 496 -22.58 -38.15 -23.03
N PRO A 497 -21.60 -38.23 -23.95
CA PRO A 497 -21.88 -38.48 -25.35
C PRO A 497 -22.27 -39.95 -25.57
N ASP A 498 -23.10 -40.19 -26.59
CA ASP A 498 -23.44 -41.54 -27.04
C ASP A 498 -22.19 -42.24 -27.58
N LYS A 499 -21.77 -43.32 -26.90
CA LYS A 499 -20.60 -44.10 -27.31
C LYS A 499 -20.97 -45.03 -28.47
N PRO A 500 -20.11 -45.13 -29.51
CA PRO A 500 -20.23 -46.19 -30.51
C PRO A 500 -20.20 -47.59 -29.89
N THR A 501 -20.63 -48.61 -30.64
CA THR A 501 -20.48 -50.00 -30.18
C THR A 501 -18.99 -50.32 -30.06
N ALA A 502 -18.58 -50.88 -28.91
CA ALA A 502 -17.21 -51.33 -28.70
C ALA A 502 -16.84 -52.46 -29.68
N ASN A 503 -15.69 -52.33 -30.32
CA ASN A 503 -15.17 -53.29 -31.30
C ASN A 503 -14.49 -54.50 -30.63
N GLY A 504 -14.25 -54.46 -29.32
CA GLY A 504 -13.53 -55.50 -28.58
C GLY A 504 -12.03 -55.56 -28.90
N VAL A 505 -11.49 -54.51 -29.51
CA VAL A 505 -10.07 -54.42 -29.87
C VAL A 505 -9.30 -53.88 -28.67
N GLN A 506 -8.42 -54.71 -28.10
CA GLN A 506 -7.52 -54.28 -27.03
C GLN A 506 -6.33 -53.52 -27.62
N GLY A 507 -6.21 -52.24 -27.26
CA GLY A 507 -5.04 -51.42 -27.57
C GLY A 507 -4.01 -51.41 -26.45
N TYR A 508 -2.74 -51.26 -26.83
CA TYR A 508 -1.58 -51.07 -25.98
C TYR A 508 -0.74 -49.92 -26.52
N PRO A 509 0.12 -49.30 -25.70
CA PRO A 509 1.13 -48.38 -26.20
C PRO A 509 2.05 -49.08 -27.22
N ALA A 510 2.35 -48.39 -28.32
CA ALA A 510 3.30 -48.90 -29.32
C ALA A 510 4.74 -48.95 -28.75
N THR A 511 5.64 -49.63 -29.46
CA THR A 511 7.07 -49.69 -29.10
C THR A 511 7.64 -48.29 -28.88
N GLY A 512 8.32 -48.09 -27.74
CA GLY A 512 8.94 -46.82 -27.39
C GLY A 512 8.00 -45.82 -26.71
N ARG A 513 6.76 -46.21 -26.39
CA ARG A 513 5.80 -45.39 -25.63
C ARG A 513 5.78 -45.78 -24.15
N ASP A 514 5.42 -44.81 -23.31
CA ASP A 514 5.32 -44.99 -21.87
C ASP A 514 3.90 -45.40 -21.40
N ALA A 515 3.75 -45.53 -20.08
CA ALA A 515 2.51 -45.95 -19.45
C ALA A 515 1.35 -44.94 -19.59
N ASN A 516 1.62 -43.66 -19.86
CA ASN A 516 0.58 -42.62 -19.96
C ASN A 516 -0.33 -42.86 -21.18
N PHE A 517 0.17 -43.56 -22.21
CA PHE A 517 -0.61 -43.96 -23.38
C PHE A 517 -1.55 -45.15 -23.11
N ALA A 518 -1.35 -45.91 -22.03
CA ALA A 518 -1.99 -47.23 -21.88
C ALA A 518 -3.52 -47.15 -21.84
N GLY A 519 -4.08 -46.28 -21.00
CA GLY A 519 -5.53 -46.09 -20.89
C GLY A 519 -6.13 -45.52 -22.17
N LEU A 520 -5.45 -44.56 -22.80
CA LEU A 520 -5.89 -43.92 -24.04
C LEU A 520 -5.88 -44.89 -25.23
N CYS A 521 -4.84 -45.70 -25.39
CA CYS A 521 -4.78 -46.73 -26.44
C CYS A 521 -5.81 -47.83 -26.22
N ALA A 522 -5.96 -48.31 -24.99
CA ALA A 522 -6.97 -49.32 -24.67
C ALA A 522 -8.38 -48.83 -25.00
N PHE A 523 -8.72 -47.59 -24.61
CA PHE A 523 -10.01 -46.98 -24.91
C PHE A 523 -10.19 -46.73 -26.41
N SER A 524 -9.25 -46.01 -27.03
CA SER A 524 -9.40 -45.52 -28.40
C SER A 524 -9.44 -46.65 -29.43
N CYS A 525 -8.55 -47.65 -29.30
CA CYS A 525 -8.55 -48.80 -30.21
C CYS A 525 -9.86 -49.60 -30.10
N ASN A 526 -10.41 -49.74 -28.89
CA ASN A 526 -11.69 -50.41 -28.66
C ASN A 526 -12.87 -49.69 -29.34
N TYR A 527 -12.79 -48.38 -29.58
CA TYR A 527 -13.81 -47.62 -30.31
C TYR A 527 -13.42 -47.26 -31.76
N GLY A 528 -12.37 -47.90 -32.30
CA GLY A 528 -12.03 -47.83 -33.72
C GLY A 528 -10.99 -46.78 -34.11
N TYR A 529 -10.39 -46.08 -33.15
CA TYR A 529 -9.27 -45.18 -33.39
C TYR A 529 -7.97 -45.74 -32.80
N CYS A 530 -7.17 -46.39 -33.63
CA CYS A 530 -5.93 -47.05 -33.23
C CYS A 530 -4.75 -46.58 -34.12
N PRO A 531 -4.21 -45.37 -33.89
CA PRO A 531 -3.16 -44.81 -34.73
C PRO A 531 -1.85 -45.60 -34.65
N SER A 532 -1.38 -46.10 -35.80
CA SER A 532 -0.12 -46.84 -35.90
C SER A 532 1.07 -45.97 -35.51
N GLY A 533 1.94 -46.49 -34.64
CA GLY A 533 3.12 -45.77 -34.12
C GLY A 533 2.89 -45.05 -32.78
N VAL A 534 1.64 -44.96 -32.34
CA VAL A 534 1.27 -44.50 -30.99
C VAL A 534 0.64 -45.65 -30.21
N CYS A 535 -0.31 -46.36 -30.83
CA CYS A 535 -0.92 -47.56 -30.29
C CYS A 535 -0.63 -48.79 -31.15
N ASP A 536 -0.72 -49.96 -30.52
CA ASP A 536 -0.61 -51.28 -31.15
C ASP A 536 -1.66 -52.23 -30.52
N THR A 537 -1.97 -53.32 -31.20
CA THR A 537 -2.82 -54.42 -30.70
C THR A 537 -2.01 -55.53 -30.02
N VAL A 538 -0.68 -55.43 -30.09
CA VAL A 538 0.27 -56.30 -29.40
C VAL A 538 0.89 -55.53 -28.24
N GLN A 539 1.02 -56.18 -27.09
CA GLN A 539 1.64 -55.58 -25.91
C GLN A 539 3.17 -55.52 -26.07
N HIS A 540 3.74 -54.36 -25.81
CA HIS A 540 5.19 -54.11 -25.82
C HIS A 540 5.69 -53.74 -24.42
N PRO A 541 6.99 -53.90 -24.12
CA PRO A 541 7.60 -53.31 -22.93
C PRO A 541 7.42 -51.79 -22.94
N LEU A 542 6.92 -51.24 -21.83
CA LEU A 542 6.73 -49.80 -21.67
C LEU A 542 8.07 -49.11 -21.44
N MET A 543 8.28 -47.97 -22.09
CA MET A 543 9.36 -47.06 -21.75
C MET A 543 9.06 -46.45 -20.38
N ILE A 544 10.04 -46.45 -19.47
CA ILE A 544 9.97 -45.65 -18.25
C ILE A 544 10.66 -44.32 -18.57
N PRO A 545 9.90 -43.24 -18.76
CA PRO A 545 10.51 -41.97 -19.07
C PRO A 545 11.26 -41.49 -17.82
N THR A 546 12.46 -40.93 -18.03
CA THR A 546 13.26 -40.37 -16.93
C THR A 546 12.66 -39.07 -16.40
N ARG A 547 11.78 -38.43 -17.17
CA ARG A 547 11.07 -37.17 -16.86
C ARG A 547 9.67 -37.21 -17.46
N SER A 548 8.72 -36.50 -16.84
CA SER A 548 7.36 -36.42 -17.38
C SER A 548 7.35 -35.71 -18.75
N PRO A 549 6.65 -36.25 -19.76
CA PRO A 549 6.54 -35.63 -21.09
C PRO A 549 5.74 -34.31 -21.08
N PHE A 550 5.07 -34.01 -19.97
CA PHE A 550 4.23 -32.84 -19.80
C PHE A 550 4.96 -31.65 -19.17
N VAL A 551 6.18 -31.85 -18.66
CA VAL A 551 7.02 -30.75 -18.18
C VAL A 551 7.45 -29.90 -19.39
N PRO A 552 7.38 -28.56 -19.31
CA PRO A 552 7.92 -27.68 -20.34
C PRO A 552 9.43 -27.89 -20.53
N ASP A 553 9.91 -27.70 -21.77
CA ASP A 553 11.34 -27.69 -22.03
C ASP A 553 11.97 -26.40 -21.47
N THR A 554 13.21 -26.46 -21.05
CA THR A 554 14.03 -25.32 -20.64
C THR A 554 15.22 -25.18 -21.58
N CYS A 555 15.99 -24.09 -21.44
CA CYS A 555 17.27 -24.06 -22.13
C CYS A 555 18.23 -25.10 -21.53
N VAL A 556 18.94 -25.83 -22.38
CA VAL A 556 19.97 -26.81 -21.97
C VAL A 556 21.31 -26.58 -22.66
N SER A 557 21.40 -25.59 -23.53
CA SER A 557 22.64 -25.12 -24.12
C SER A 557 22.43 -23.75 -24.74
N GLY A 558 23.34 -22.81 -24.49
CA GLY A 558 23.25 -21.45 -25.02
C GLY A 558 24.62 -20.89 -25.41
N THR A 559 24.60 -19.73 -26.06
CA THR A 559 25.81 -18.96 -26.40
C THR A 559 25.55 -17.49 -26.15
N GLY A 560 26.57 -16.73 -25.76
CA GLY A 560 26.54 -15.27 -25.65
C GLY A 560 27.47 -14.62 -26.66
N GLN A 561 27.47 -13.29 -26.70
CA GLN A 561 28.47 -12.51 -27.43
C GLN A 561 29.59 -12.05 -26.51
N ASP A 562 30.77 -11.81 -27.09
CA ASP A 562 31.94 -11.22 -26.42
C ASP A 562 32.24 -11.83 -25.04
N SER A 563 32.20 -11.02 -23.99
CA SER A 563 32.43 -11.41 -22.59
C SER A 563 31.43 -12.47 -22.11
N PHE A 564 30.17 -12.38 -22.53
CA PHE A 564 29.11 -13.27 -22.04
C PHE A 564 29.15 -14.67 -22.67
N ALA A 565 30.00 -14.93 -23.67
CA ALA A 565 30.06 -16.22 -24.36
C ALA A 565 30.25 -17.40 -23.39
N GLY A 566 31.15 -17.27 -22.41
CA GLY A 566 31.39 -18.30 -21.39
C GLY A 566 30.24 -18.44 -20.39
N LEU A 567 29.72 -17.31 -19.90
CA LEU A 567 28.61 -17.26 -18.95
C LEU A 567 27.34 -17.88 -19.52
N CYS A 568 26.95 -17.50 -20.72
CA CYS A 568 25.79 -18.08 -21.41
C CYS A 568 25.99 -19.56 -21.74
N SER A 569 27.22 -19.98 -22.11
CA SER A 569 27.49 -21.41 -22.34
C SER A 569 27.32 -22.26 -21.08
N TYR A 570 27.63 -21.69 -19.90
CA TYR A 570 27.50 -22.35 -18.61
C TYR A 570 26.06 -22.29 -18.06
N SER A 571 25.50 -21.08 -17.90
CA SER A 571 24.21 -20.84 -17.25
C SER A 571 23.05 -21.47 -18.02
N CYS A 572 23.02 -21.30 -19.35
CA CYS A 572 21.97 -21.85 -20.19
C CYS A 572 21.94 -23.39 -20.20
N ASN A 573 23.01 -24.06 -19.77
CA ASN A 573 23.01 -25.52 -19.58
C ASN A 573 22.09 -25.97 -18.43
N PHE A 574 21.72 -25.05 -17.52
CA PHE A 574 20.90 -25.31 -16.35
C PHE A 574 19.57 -24.54 -16.35
N GLY A 575 19.10 -24.10 -17.53
CA GLY A 575 17.83 -23.38 -17.68
C GLY A 575 17.90 -21.87 -17.45
N PHE A 576 18.93 -21.36 -16.76
CA PHE A 576 19.12 -19.91 -16.58
C PHE A 576 19.74 -19.31 -17.85
N CYS A 577 18.92 -18.73 -18.73
CA CYS A 577 19.38 -18.24 -20.03
C CYS A 577 18.70 -16.91 -20.42
N PRO A 578 19.09 -15.78 -19.80
CA PRO A 578 18.48 -14.48 -20.06
C PRO A 578 18.63 -14.04 -21.52
N ILE A 579 17.54 -13.72 -22.21
CA ILE A 579 17.55 -13.48 -23.67
C ILE A 579 18.22 -12.18 -24.09
N HIS A 580 18.39 -11.24 -23.17
CA HIS A 580 19.09 -9.96 -23.42
C HIS A 580 20.61 -10.15 -23.61
N HIS A 581 21.19 -11.23 -23.07
CA HIS A 581 22.63 -11.53 -23.20
C HIS A 581 22.92 -12.89 -23.85
N CYS A 582 22.00 -13.84 -23.73
CA CYS A 582 22.19 -15.22 -24.15
C CYS A 582 21.21 -15.64 -25.25
N ILE A 583 21.70 -16.46 -26.18
CA ILE A 583 20.90 -17.12 -27.20
C ILE A 583 20.81 -18.60 -26.82
N CYS A 584 19.61 -19.08 -26.54
CA CYS A 584 19.39 -20.50 -26.36
C CYS A 584 19.57 -21.25 -27.69
N THR A 585 20.48 -22.23 -27.71
CA THR A 585 20.85 -23.01 -28.92
C THR A 585 20.28 -24.44 -28.89
N GLY A 586 19.77 -24.87 -27.74
CA GLY A 586 19.16 -26.17 -27.55
C GLY A 586 18.23 -26.16 -26.35
N VAL A 587 17.08 -26.81 -26.52
CA VAL A 587 16.05 -26.95 -25.48
C VAL A 587 15.89 -28.41 -25.11
N GLY A 588 15.45 -28.65 -23.88
CA GLY A 588 15.19 -29.99 -23.38
C GLY A 588 14.78 -29.98 -21.91
N PRO A 589 14.77 -31.14 -21.24
CA PRO A 589 14.43 -31.20 -19.83
C PRO A 589 15.43 -30.41 -18.97
N LEU A 590 14.92 -29.62 -18.02
CA LEU A 590 15.74 -28.90 -17.03
C LEU A 590 16.81 -29.81 -16.42
N ILE A 591 18.08 -29.42 -16.59
CA ILE A 591 19.19 -30.00 -15.87
C ILE A 591 19.30 -29.23 -14.55
N GLU A 592 19.10 -29.90 -13.42
CA GLU A 592 19.17 -29.24 -12.12
C GLU A 592 20.54 -28.55 -11.96
N PRO A 593 20.56 -27.26 -11.61
CA PRO A 593 21.81 -26.57 -11.37
C PRO A 593 22.55 -27.17 -10.17
N PRO A 594 23.89 -27.09 -10.14
CA PRO A 594 24.65 -27.42 -8.94
C PRO A 594 24.14 -26.62 -7.73
N PRO A 595 24.30 -27.16 -6.50
CA PRO A 595 23.93 -26.43 -5.28
C PRO A 595 24.61 -25.05 -5.23
N LYS A 596 23.83 -24.02 -4.86
CA LYS A 596 24.35 -22.67 -4.67
C LYS A 596 25.23 -22.61 -3.41
N ASN A 597 26.36 -21.91 -3.50
CA ASN A 597 27.15 -21.47 -2.36
C ASN A 597 26.77 -20.02 -2.05
N THR A 598 25.94 -19.83 -1.03
CA THR A 598 25.41 -18.50 -0.64
C THR A 598 26.46 -17.58 0.00
N SER A 599 27.68 -18.07 0.27
CA SER A 599 28.79 -17.23 0.75
C SER A 599 29.58 -16.57 -0.38
N ILE A 600 29.26 -16.87 -1.64
CA ILE A 600 29.87 -16.25 -2.82
C ILE A 600 28.78 -15.44 -3.52
N THR A 601 29.07 -14.18 -3.81
CA THR A 601 28.24 -13.38 -4.70
C THR A 601 29.10 -12.95 -5.87
N GLY A 602 28.60 -13.25 -7.06
CA GLY A 602 29.18 -12.78 -8.32
C GLY A 602 28.42 -11.57 -8.80
N TYR A 603 29.14 -10.58 -9.32
CA TYR A 603 28.56 -9.41 -9.96
C TYR A 603 29.42 -8.99 -11.14
N SER A 604 28.82 -8.25 -12.07
CA SER A 604 29.58 -7.60 -13.14
C SER A 604 29.77 -6.11 -12.81
N PRO A 605 31.02 -5.59 -12.77
CA PRO A 605 31.31 -4.25 -12.28
C PRO A 605 31.07 -3.13 -13.30
N SER A 606 30.63 -3.44 -14.53
CA SER A 606 30.65 -2.46 -15.64
C SER A 606 29.57 -2.65 -16.69
N VAL A 607 28.75 -3.69 -16.55
CA VAL A 607 27.67 -4.02 -17.48
C VAL A 607 26.54 -4.67 -16.69
N ASP A 608 25.30 -4.38 -17.05
CA ASP A 608 24.17 -5.24 -16.69
C ASP A 608 24.45 -6.63 -17.30
N ASP A 609 24.34 -7.65 -16.47
CA ASP A 609 24.58 -9.04 -16.82
C ASP A 609 23.35 -9.93 -16.62
N SER A 610 22.17 -9.37 -16.32
CA SER A 610 20.95 -10.12 -16.01
C SER A 610 21.20 -11.26 -15.02
N ASP A 611 21.92 -10.98 -13.94
CA ASP A 611 22.30 -11.91 -12.86
C ASP A 611 23.14 -13.12 -13.30
N LEU A 612 23.73 -13.09 -14.51
CA LEU A 612 24.56 -14.19 -15.00
C LEU A 612 25.76 -14.49 -14.09
N CYS A 613 26.44 -13.45 -13.59
CA CYS A 613 27.54 -13.58 -12.65
C CYS A 613 27.04 -14.10 -11.30
N MET A 614 25.92 -13.57 -10.78
CA MET A 614 25.35 -14.07 -9.53
C MET A 614 25.04 -15.57 -9.63
N PHE A 615 24.33 -15.98 -10.68
CA PHE A 615 23.97 -17.37 -10.91
C PHE A 615 25.21 -18.27 -11.04
N ALA A 616 26.19 -17.86 -11.85
CA ALA A 616 27.34 -18.69 -12.19
C ALA A 616 28.39 -18.78 -11.06
N CYS A 617 28.71 -17.66 -10.41
CA CYS A 617 29.75 -17.62 -9.38
C CYS A 617 29.31 -18.40 -8.12
N GLN A 618 28.04 -18.30 -7.71
CA GLN A 618 27.46 -19.14 -6.65
C GLN A 618 27.57 -20.64 -6.92
N ARG A 619 27.81 -21.04 -8.18
CA ARG A 619 27.88 -22.44 -8.63
C ARG A 619 29.28 -22.82 -9.12
N GLY A 620 30.29 -22.02 -8.75
CA GLY A 620 31.70 -22.32 -8.97
C GLY A 620 32.22 -21.98 -10.37
N TYR A 621 31.49 -21.19 -11.16
CA TYR A 621 31.96 -20.66 -12.45
C TYR A 621 31.94 -19.14 -12.45
N CYS A 622 33.07 -18.51 -12.07
CA CYS A 622 33.20 -17.06 -12.06
C CYS A 622 34.36 -16.57 -12.96
N PRO A 623 34.10 -16.30 -14.25
CA PRO A 623 35.13 -15.89 -15.18
C PRO A 623 35.55 -14.42 -14.99
N SER A 624 36.78 -14.20 -14.54
CA SER A 624 37.43 -12.88 -14.52
C SER A 624 37.89 -12.45 -15.92
N PRO A 625 37.82 -11.15 -16.30
CA PRO A 625 37.45 -9.99 -15.48
C PRO A 625 35.95 -9.64 -15.48
N ILE A 626 35.11 -10.43 -16.15
CA ILE A 626 33.71 -10.11 -16.42
C ILE A 626 32.87 -10.22 -15.16
N CYS A 627 33.08 -11.31 -14.43
CA CYS A 627 32.55 -11.48 -13.09
C CYS A 627 33.66 -11.28 -12.08
N GLN A 628 33.32 -10.58 -11.01
CA GLN A 628 34.12 -10.50 -9.80
C GLN A 628 33.40 -11.23 -8.68
N GLU A 629 34.16 -11.95 -7.87
CA GLU A 629 33.66 -12.54 -6.62
C GLU A 629 34.05 -11.60 -5.48
N TYR A 630 33.15 -11.40 -4.53
CA TYR A 630 33.54 -11.00 -3.19
C TYR A 630 33.15 -12.09 -2.20
N SER A 631 34.07 -12.38 -1.28
CA SER A 631 33.76 -13.08 -0.04
C SER A 631 33.45 -12.02 1.01
N ALA A 632 32.55 -12.32 1.95
CA ALA A 632 32.21 -11.41 3.04
C ALA A 632 33.42 -10.99 3.92
N ASP A 633 34.58 -11.62 3.74
CA ASP A 633 35.82 -11.39 4.50
C ASP A 633 36.83 -10.41 3.83
N ASP A 634 36.65 -10.01 2.56
CA ASP A 634 37.67 -9.26 1.78
C ASP A 634 37.44 -7.72 1.66
N PHE A 635 36.49 -7.14 2.41
CA PHE A 635 36.13 -5.72 2.27
C PHE A 635 37.06 -4.77 3.05
N VAL A 636 37.93 -4.05 2.35
CA VAL A 636 38.61 -2.82 2.81
C VAL A 636 38.39 -1.72 1.78
N CYS A 637 37.49 -0.76 2.07
CA CYS A 637 37.23 0.39 1.21
C CYS A 637 38.43 1.33 1.15
N GLY A 638 39.06 1.44 -0.02
CA GLY A 638 40.10 2.41 -0.35
C GLY A 638 39.57 3.40 -1.38
N ALA A 639 39.68 4.68 -1.05
CA ALA A 639 39.21 5.81 -1.85
C ALA A 639 39.77 5.85 -3.28
N SER A 640 38.88 6.07 -4.25
CA SER A 640 39.16 6.91 -5.41
C SER A 640 37.88 7.60 -5.87
N GLU A 641 37.95 8.92 -5.95
CA GLU A 641 36.93 9.81 -6.49
C GLU A 641 36.64 9.48 -7.96
N ASP A 642 35.37 9.64 -8.34
CA ASP A 642 34.80 9.52 -9.70
C ASP A 642 34.24 8.14 -10.11
N ASP A 643 33.17 7.69 -9.44
CA ASP A 643 31.98 7.13 -10.11
C ASP A 643 30.83 6.97 -9.09
N TYR A 644 29.67 7.56 -9.38
CA TYR A 644 28.42 7.30 -8.66
C TYR A 644 27.83 6.03 -9.22
N ASP A 645 28.00 4.91 -8.53
CA ASP A 645 27.03 3.80 -8.40
C ASP A 645 27.75 2.55 -7.86
N VAL A 646 27.85 2.44 -6.53
CA VAL A 646 27.93 1.16 -5.81
C VAL A 646 27.37 1.40 -4.41
N ASP A 647 26.29 0.68 -4.07
CA ASP A 647 25.83 0.46 -2.69
C ASP A 647 26.92 -0.27 -1.91
N CYS A 648 27.88 0.50 -1.41
CA CYS A 648 28.65 0.13 -0.25
C CYS A 648 27.75 0.46 0.94
N GLY A 649 27.37 -0.56 1.71
CA GLY A 649 27.06 -0.40 3.12
C GLY A 649 28.29 0.14 3.85
N GLU A 650 28.67 1.40 3.61
CA GLU A 650 29.40 2.17 4.58
C GLU A 650 28.47 2.30 5.77
N THR A 651 28.73 1.52 6.81
CA THR A 651 28.41 1.97 8.15
C THR A 651 29.21 3.24 8.40
N MET A 652 28.67 4.38 7.95
CA MET A 652 29.11 5.70 8.41
C MET A 652 28.98 5.70 9.93
N ALA A 653 30.09 6.04 10.58
CA ALA A 653 30.37 5.71 11.99
C ALA A 653 29.65 6.64 12.98
N CYS A 654 28.32 6.72 12.90
CA CYS A 654 27.53 7.32 13.96
C CYS A 654 27.30 6.29 15.06
N ASP A 655 27.81 6.58 16.26
CA ASP A 655 27.43 5.85 17.46
C ASP A 655 26.00 6.23 17.87
N PHE A 656 25.00 5.65 17.21
CA PHE A 656 23.57 5.91 17.43
C PHE A 656 23.09 5.55 18.86
N THR A 657 23.95 4.94 19.69
CA THR A 657 23.68 4.73 21.11
C THR A 657 23.94 5.98 21.96
N LYS A 658 24.66 6.96 21.41
CA LYS A 658 24.85 8.28 22.03
C LYS A 658 23.62 9.14 21.82
N SER A 659 23.34 9.93 22.84
CA SER A 659 22.30 10.94 22.80
C SER A 659 22.75 12.15 23.60
N TYR A 660 22.20 13.30 23.24
CA TYR A 660 22.48 14.58 23.87
C TYR A 660 21.16 15.13 24.41
N ASP A 661 21.22 15.82 25.55
CA ASP A 661 20.01 16.30 26.22
C ASP A 661 19.60 17.69 25.72
N THR A 662 20.57 18.50 25.29
CA THR A 662 20.32 19.86 24.77
C THR A 662 21.11 20.16 23.49
N LEU A 663 20.66 21.18 22.74
CA LEU A 663 21.38 21.66 21.55
C LEU A 663 22.77 22.20 21.91
N ASP A 664 22.95 22.73 23.13
CA ASP A 664 24.24 23.23 23.63
C ASP A 664 25.21 22.08 23.94
N ASP A 665 24.71 20.96 24.49
CA ASP A 665 25.51 19.76 24.72
C ASP A 665 26.03 19.18 23.39
N LEU A 666 25.17 19.14 22.37
CA LEU A 666 25.56 18.72 21.02
C LEU A 666 26.59 19.68 20.41
N ALA A 667 26.34 20.99 20.45
CA ALA A 667 27.25 22.02 19.93
C ALA A 667 28.67 21.93 20.52
N SER A 668 28.79 21.55 21.80
CA SER A 668 30.08 21.44 22.49
C SER A 668 31.01 20.33 21.97
N VAL A 669 30.47 19.33 21.25
CA VAL A 669 31.21 18.17 20.73
C VAL A 669 31.15 18.04 19.22
N MET A 670 30.44 18.92 18.53
CA MET A 670 30.22 18.87 17.07
C MET A 670 31.51 18.84 16.26
N ASP A 671 32.55 19.58 16.67
CA ASP A 671 33.87 19.58 16.01
C ASP A 671 34.58 18.20 16.06
N THR A 672 34.00 17.21 16.77
CA THR A 672 34.51 15.84 16.90
C THR A 672 33.61 14.77 16.28
N LEU A 673 32.47 15.17 15.69
CA LEU A 673 31.47 14.29 15.11
C LEU A 673 31.48 14.41 13.57
N ASP A 674 31.13 13.33 12.88
CA ASP A 674 30.90 13.38 11.43
C ASP A 674 29.70 14.29 11.12
N PRO A 675 29.71 15.08 10.02
CA PRO A 675 28.62 15.98 9.65
C PRO A 675 27.27 15.27 9.51
N TYR A 676 27.28 14.01 9.03
CA TYR A 676 26.08 13.18 8.92
C TYR A 676 25.51 12.83 10.29
N CYS A 677 26.37 12.47 11.24
CA CYS A 677 25.97 12.12 12.61
C CYS A 677 25.43 13.32 13.38
N THR A 678 25.99 14.51 13.13
CA THR A 678 25.53 15.75 13.75
C THR A 678 24.07 16.04 13.43
N SER A 679 23.64 15.73 12.20
CA SER A 679 22.26 15.92 11.77
C SER A 679 21.31 14.95 12.46
N TYR A 680 21.69 13.66 12.56
CA TYR A 680 20.95 12.64 13.30
C TYR A 680 20.77 13.02 14.78
N TYR A 681 21.84 13.41 15.46
CA TYR A 681 21.76 13.82 16.87
C TYR A 681 20.95 15.09 17.06
N SER A 682 20.96 16.02 16.08
CA SER A 682 20.14 17.24 16.12
C SER A 682 18.64 16.92 16.07
N VAL A 683 18.22 16.01 15.19
CA VAL A 683 16.82 15.55 15.13
C VAL A 683 16.42 14.85 16.43
N ASN A 684 17.31 14.04 17.01
CA ASN A 684 17.06 13.38 18.29
C ASN A 684 16.86 14.37 19.45
N VAL A 685 17.72 15.40 19.56
CA VAL A 685 17.60 16.46 20.57
C VAL A 685 16.28 17.20 20.41
N LEU A 686 15.87 17.52 19.18
CA LEU A 686 14.58 18.18 18.91
C LEU A 686 13.38 17.31 19.30
N GLY A 687 13.44 15.99 19.09
CA GLY A 687 12.44 15.05 19.59
C GLY A 687 12.33 15.07 21.12
N ARG A 688 13.46 15.05 21.82
CA ARG A 688 13.47 15.16 23.29
C ARG A 688 12.93 16.49 23.79
N MET A 689 13.31 17.60 23.15
CA MET A 689 12.79 18.92 23.48
C MET A 689 11.26 18.99 23.33
N LEU A 690 10.68 18.26 22.38
CA LEU A 690 9.23 18.12 22.22
C LEU A 690 8.62 17.26 23.33
N ASP A 691 9.22 16.12 23.67
CA ASP A 691 8.77 15.26 24.76
C ASP A 691 8.79 15.99 26.11
N ASP A 692 9.86 16.71 26.42
CA ASP A 692 9.99 17.53 27.63
C ASP A 692 8.93 18.63 27.68
N ALA A 693 8.65 19.27 26.55
CA ALA A 693 7.55 20.24 26.44
C ALA A 693 6.21 19.57 26.80
N MET A 694 5.95 18.36 26.28
CA MET A 694 4.73 17.63 26.59
C MET A 694 4.64 17.18 28.06
N VAL A 695 5.76 16.85 28.69
CA VAL A 695 5.82 16.60 30.14
C VAL A 695 5.47 17.87 30.92
N ASP A 696 6.03 19.01 30.55
CA ASP A 696 5.73 20.31 31.14
C ASP A 696 4.25 20.68 30.98
N TYR A 697 3.69 20.51 29.79
CA TYR A 697 2.27 20.71 29.52
C TYR A 697 1.39 19.87 30.44
N ASN A 698 1.67 18.56 30.52
CA ASN A 698 0.92 17.65 31.38
C ASN A 698 1.04 18.02 32.86
N SER A 699 2.22 18.49 33.30
CA SER A 699 2.45 18.98 34.66
C SER A 699 1.61 20.21 34.98
N VAL A 700 1.59 21.20 34.07
CA VAL A 700 0.79 22.42 34.23
C VAL A 700 -0.71 22.09 34.24
N VAL A 701 -1.18 21.27 33.30
CA VAL A 701 -2.60 20.87 33.19
C VAL A 701 -3.08 20.00 34.35
N ALA A 702 -2.20 19.16 34.92
CA ALA A 702 -2.53 18.36 36.10
C ALA A 702 -2.65 19.19 37.39
N GLY A 703 -2.14 20.42 37.41
CA GLY A 703 -2.34 21.40 38.47
C GLY A 703 -3.72 22.08 38.41
N ASP A 704 -3.88 23.21 39.10
CA ASP A 704 -5.13 23.99 39.14
C ASP A 704 -5.18 25.04 38.00
N TYR A 705 -4.67 24.68 36.81
CA TYR A 705 -4.44 25.63 35.72
C TYR A 705 -5.72 26.35 35.27
N ASP A 706 -6.84 25.65 35.14
CA ASP A 706 -8.09 26.26 34.66
C ASP A 706 -8.57 27.37 35.62
N LYS A 707 -8.44 27.12 36.93
CA LYS A 707 -8.75 28.12 37.94
C LYS A 707 -7.75 29.28 37.90
N LYS A 708 -6.46 28.99 37.78
CA LYS A 708 -5.42 30.02 37.65
C LYS A 708 -5.60 30.86 36.39
N PHE A 709 -6.07 30.26 35.31
CA PHE A 709 -6.42 30.97 34.10
C PHE A 709 -7.62 31.90 34.34
N ASP A 710 -8.66 31.46 35.07
CA ASP A 710 -9.77 32.33 35.46
C ASP A 710 -9.29 33.53 36.30
N ASP A 711 -8.39 33.29 37.28
CA ASP A 711 -7.78 34.35 38.11
C ASP A 711 -6.94 35.32 37.25
N TYR A 712 -6.25 34.82 36.23
CA TYR A 712 -5.54 35.62 35.23
C TYR A 712 -6.50 36.46 34.35
N VAL A 713 -7.65 35.89 33.93
CA VAL A 713 -8.66 36.65 33.18
C VAL A 713 -9.23 37.79 34.03
N ASP A 714 -9.45 37.55 35.32
CA ASP A 714 -9.86 38.59 36.28
C ASP A 714 -8.79 39.67 36.43
N TYR A 715 -7.51 39.29 36.56
CA TYR A 715 -6.38 40.23 36.54
C TYR A 715 -6.36 41.13 35.29
N ILE A 716 -6.53 40.56 34.09
CA ILE A 716 -6.59 41.33 32.84
C ILE A 716 -7.79 42.30 32.85
N LYS A 717 -8.97 41.83 33.28
CA LYS A 717 -10.18 42.68 33.36
C LYS A 717 -10.05 43.82 34.38
N ASP A 718 -9.28 43.62 35.45
CA ASP A 718 -9.09 44.62 36.50
C ASP A 718 -8.02 45.66 36.14
N THR A 719 -7.04 45.30 35.31
CA THR A 719 -5.94 46.19 34.90
C THR A 719 -6.28 47.09 33.70
N ILE A 720 -7.14 46.65 32.77
CA ILE A 720 -7.53 47.45 31.58
C ILE A 720 -7.95 48.89 31.93
N PRO A 721 -8.87 49.14 32.89
CA PRO A 721 -9.27 50.52 33.21
C PRO A 721 -8.12 51.38 33.74
N LEU A 722 -7.16 50.78 34.45
CA LEU A 722 -5.99 51.47 35.01
C LEU A 722 -5.01 51.86 33.89
N HIS A 723 -4.72 50.93 32.98
CA HIS A 723 -3.83 51.17 31.84
C HIS A 723 -4.42 52.19 30.85
N LEU A 724 -5.72 52.09 30.52
CA LEU A 724 -6.40 53.09 29.66
C LEU A 724 -6.34 54.50 30.26
N ARG A 725 -6.53 54.60 31.59
CA ARG A 725 -6.38 55.87 32.31
C ARG A 725 -4.95 56.38 32.24
N GLN A 726 -3.96 55.53 32.52
CA GLN A 726 -2.55 55.93 32.51
C GLN A 726 -2.10 56.37 31.12
N PHE A 727 -2.53 55.66 30.08
CA PHE A 727 -2.18 55.98 28.70
C PHE A 727 -2.63 57.40 28.31
N LEU A 728 -3.80 57.85 28.77
CA LEU A 728 -4.38 59.15 28.43
C LEU A 728 -4.11 60.26 29.46
N LEU A 729 -3.90 59.93 30.73
CA LEU A 729 -3.90 60.88 31.84
C LEU A 729 -2.68 60.73 32.77
N ASP A 730 -1.55 60.20 32.29
CA ASP A 730 -0.30 60.10 33.08
C ASP A 730 0.08 61.47 33.72
N ASP A 731 0.08 61.52 35.05
CA ASP A 731 0.31 62.73 35.86
C ASP A 731 1.78 63.20 35.86
N ASN A 732 2.71 62.42 35.29
CA ASN A 732 4.15 62.69 35.32
C ASN A 732 4.71 63.38 34.06
N THR A 733 3.90 63.60 33.01
CA THR A 733 4.33 64.27 31.77
C THR A 733 3.36 65.39 31.37
N THR A 734 3.86 66.43 30.68
CA THR A 734 3.02 67.55 30.22
C THR A 734 2.07 67.17 29.07
N ILE A 735 2.26 66.00 28.44
CA ILE A 735 1.41 65.40 27.41
C ILE A 735 1.51 63.87 27.57
N SER A 736 0.44 63.22 28.03
CA SER A 736 0.38 61.76 28.15
C SER A 736 0.42 61.06 26.78
N ARG A 737 1.01 59.86 26.70
CA ARG A 737 1.33 59.13 25.46
C ARG A 737 0.14 58.99 24.50
N GLY A 738 -1.02 58.63 25.02
CA GLY A 738 -2.24 58.43 24.25
C GLY A 738 -2.85 59.71 23.67
N ASN A 739 -2.50 60.90 24.19
CA ASN A 739 -3.11 62.16 23.75
C ASN A 739 -2.79 62.51 22.30
N GLN A 740 -1.70 61.97 21.73
CA GLN A 740 -1.33 62.22 20.34
C GLN A 740 -2.35 61.66 19.33
N TYR A 741 -3.18 60.70 19.74
CA TYR A 741 -4.16 60.06 18.88
C TYR A 741 -5.56 60.71 18.94
N PHE A 742 -5.75 61.71 19.80
CA PHE A 742 -7.04 62.38 20.01
C PHE A 742 -6.97 63.88 19.73
N GLU A 743 -8.00 64.41 19.07
CA GLU A 743 -8.28 65.85 19.05
C GLU A 743 -9.21 66.21 20.21
N CYS A 744 -8.79 67.17 21.04
CA CYS A 744 -9.58 67.65 22.18
C CYS A 744 -10.28 68.98 21.84
N VAL A 745 -11.61 68.99 21.88
CA VAL A 745 -12.40 70.23 21.72
C VAL A 745 -12.74 70.78 23.10
N PHE A 746 -12.11 71.89 23.50
CA PHE A 746 -12.35 72.52 24.80
C PHE A 746 -13.71 73.24 24.86
N GLY A 747 -14.73 72.51 25.35
CA GLY A 747 -15.93 73.06 25.99
C GLY A 747 -15.98 72.66 27.47
N SER A 748 -16.99 73.09 28.22
CA SER A 748 -17.25 72.70 29.61
C SER A 748 -17.61 71.20 29.72
N GLY A 749 -16.59 70.36 29.55
CA GLY A 749 -16.65 68.91 29.25
C GLY A 749 -15.76 68.63 28.03
N GLY A 750 -14.63 67.94 28.22
CA GLY A 750 -13.66 67.69 27.15
C GLY A 750 -14.16 66.57 26.23
N LEU A 751 -14.51 66.90 24.98
CA LEU A 751 -14.82 65.88 23.97
C LEU A 751 -13.52 65.41 23.34
N LEU A 752 -13.16 64.15 23.56
CA LEU A 752 -12.06 63.45 22.93
C LEU A 752 -12.57 62.83 21.62
N THR A 753 -12.01 63.25 20.50
CA THR A 753 -12.30 62.65 19.19
C THR A 753 -11.06 61.89 18.74
N LEU A 754 -11.18 60.57 18.59
CA LEU A 754 -10.09 59.73 18.07
C LEU A 754 -9.84 60.08 16.60
N VAL A 755 -8.64 60.57 16.27
CA VAL A 755 -8.28 61.01 14.91
C VAL A 755 -7.31 60.07 14.21
N ASP A 756 -6.58 59.27 14.99
CA ASP A 756 -5.72 58.20 14.49
C ASP A 756 -6.05 56.91 15.25
N ALA A 757 -7.07 56.21 14.76
CA ALA A 757 -7.53 54.97 15.39
C ALA A 757 -6.49 53.85 15.25
N ASP A 758 -5.85 53.73 14.08
CA ASP A 758 -4.91 52.66 13.81
C ASP A 758 -3.64 52.82 14.66
N GLY A 759 -3.10 54.04 14.76
CA GLY A 759 -1.99 54.36 15.65
C GLY A 759 -2.34 54.20 17.13
N PHE A 760 -3.54 54.58 17.56
CA PHE A 760 -4.01 54.42 18.94
C PHE A 760 -4.05 52.95 19.36
N TYR A 761 -4.69 52.10 18.56
CA TYR A 761 -4.81 50.68 18.89
C TYR A 761 -3.48 49.94 18.76
N ALA A 762 -2.63 50.30 17.79
CA ALA A 762 -1.29 49.73 17.67
C ALA A 762 -0.42 50.07 18.89
N ASP A 763 -0.43 51.31 19.36
CA ASP A 763 0.36 51.73 20.52
C ASP A 763 -0.19 51.19 21.84
N LEU A 764 -1.53 51.06 21.95
CA LEU A 764 -2.17 50.49 23.12
C LEU A 764 -1.93 48.97 23.23
N ALA A 765 -1.92 48.27 22.09
CA ALA A 765 -1.49 46.88 22.00
C ALA A 765 0.00 46.74 22.38
N ALA A 766 0.88 47.52 21.76
CA ALA A 766 2.34 47.46 22.01
C ALA A 766 2.77 47.91 23.42
N THR A 767 2.00 48.79 24.08
CA THR A 767 2.38 49.31 25.41
C THR A 767 1.80 48.47 26.54
N TYR A 768 0.57 47.94 26.38
CA TYR A 768 -0.19 47.34 27.46
C TYR A 768 -0.86 46.00 27.11
N GLY A 769 -0.71 45.49 25.89
CA GLY A 769 -1.36 44.24 25.43
C GLY A 769 -2.88 44.32 25.32
N ILE A 770 -3.47 45.53 25.23
CA ILE A 770 -4.93 45.70 25.21
C ILE A 770 -5.44 45.67 23.78
N GLN A 771 -6.29 44.68 23.48
CA GLN A 771 -6.90 44.51 22.16
C GLN A 771 -7.97 45.56 21.88
N LYS A 772 -8.16 45.90 20.60
CA LYS A 772 -9.15 46.88 20.15
C LYS A 772 -10.56 46.58 20.65
N GLU A 773 -10.95 45.31 20.65
CA GLU A 773 -12.27 44.81 21.04
C GLU A 773 -12.52 44.93 22.56
N TRP A 774 -11.46 45.07 23.35
CA TRP A 774 -11.51 45.24 24.80
C TRP A 774 -11.77 46.70 25.21
N VAL A 775 -11.84 47.61 24.24
CA VAL A 775 -12.02 49.05 24.46
C VAL A 775 -13.32 49.53 23.82
N GLU A 776 -14.16 50.18 24.61
CA GLU A 776 -15.33 50.93 24.14
C GLU A 776 -15.18 52.41 24.50
N PHE A 777 -15.77 53.33 23.74
CA PHE A 777 -15.70 54.75 24.04
C PHE A 777 -16.96 55.23 24.76
N GLY A 778 -16.78 55.92 25.87
CA GLY A 778 -17.89 56.38 26.70
C GLY A 778 -17.59 57.65 27.49
N GLU A 779 -18.35 57.85 28.55
CA GLU A 779 -18.21 58.99 29.46
C GLU A 779 -17.33 58.59 30.66
N TYR A 780 -16.32 59.40 30.97
CA TYR A 780 -15.43 59.18 32.11
C TYR A 780 -15.43 60.41 33.04
N ASP A 781 -15.73 60.17 34.32
CA ASP A 781 -15.81 61.19 35.37
C ASP A 781 -14.57 61.13 36.27
N LEU A 782 -13.81 62.22 36.34
CA LEU A 782 -12.59 62.32 37.15
C LEU A 782 -12.82 62.65 38.63
N THR A 783 -14.05 62.71 39.12
CA THR A 783 -14.31 63.20 40.48
C THR A 783 -14.11 62.18 41.60
N GLN A 784 -12.92 62.17 42.21
CA GLN A 784 -12.86 62.33 43.67
C GLN A 784 -13.01 63.83 43.97
N CYS A 785 -14.22 64.26 44.31
CA CYS A 785 -14.49 65.60 44.80
C CYS A 785 -13.74 65.86 46.12
N ARG A 786 -12.53 66.44 46.08
CA ARG A 786 -12.00 67.19 47.22
C ARG A 786 -12.32 68.67 47.02
N GLY A 787 -13.44 69.08 47.59
CA GLY A 787 -13.96 70.45 47.44
C GLY A 787 -13.04 71.49 48.09
N PRO A 788 -12.89 72.68 47.48
CA PRO A 788 -12.47 73.86 48.20
C PRO A 788 -13.70 74.61 48.74
N VAL A 789 -13.53 75.19 49.92
CA VAL A 789 -14.38 76.28 50.41
C VAL A 789 -14.48 77.32 49.28
N LEU A 790 -15.69 77.51 48.72
CA LEU A 790 -16.10 78.47 47.67
C LEU A 790 -16.23 77.91 46.23
N GLY A 791 -17.33 77.18 45.98
CA GLY A 791 -18.37 77.71 45.10
C GLY A 791 -18.27 77.55 43.57
N ASP A 792 -17.40 76.72 43.02
CA ASP A 792 -17.52 76.25 41.62
C ASP A 792 -17.00 74.81 41.51
N TYR A 793 -17.92 73.84 41.37
CA TYR A 793 -17.57 72.46 41.07
C TYR A 793 -17.40 72.33 39.55
N GLN A 794 -16.19 72.53 39.04
CA GLN A 794 -15.89 72.06 37.68
C GLN A 794 -15.60 70.57 37.75
N CYS A 795 -16.64 69.76 37.56
CA CYS A 795 -16.48 68.34 37.29
C CYS A 795 -16.09 68.20 35.82
N THR A 796 -14.87 67.76 35.52
CA THR A 796 -14.45 67.51 34.15
C THR A 796 -14.91 66.12 33.77
N ILE A 797 -16.04 66.04 33.05
CA ILE A 797 -16.49 64.83 32.37
C ILE A 797 -15.82 64.82 31.00
N TYR A 798 -15.11 63.73 30.69
CA TYR A 798 -14.60 63.46 29.37
C TYR A 798 -15.60 62.62 28.58
N TYR A 799 -15.97 63.09 27.40
CA TYR A 799 -16.81 62.36 26.45
C TYR A 799 -15.92 61.76 25.37
N GLY A 800 -16.16 60.50 24.99
CA GLY A 800 -15.29 59.79 24.05
C GLY A 800 -14.01 59.28 24.69
N PHE A 801 -14.03 59.01 25.99
CA PHE A 801 -12.91 58.42 26.72
C PHE A 801 -12.91 56.90 26.51
N PRO A 802 -11.77 56.23 26.25
CA PRO A 802 -11.71 54.78 26.13
C PRO A 802 -11.90 54.14 27.50
N LEU A 803 -12.85 53.22 27.56
CA LEU A 803 -13.27 52.45 28.73
C LEU A 803 -13.11 50.96 28.40
N LYS A 804 -13.05 50.14 29.45
CA LYS A 804 -13.10 48.68 29.30
C LYS A 804 -14.45 48.27 28.71
N SER A 805 -14.42 47.54 27.60
CA SER A 805 -15.57 46.88 26.99
C SER A 805 -16.18 45.83 27.93
N ASN A 806 -17.49 45.61 27.85
CA ASN A 806 -18.14 44.50 28.56
C ASN A 806 -17.79 43.13 27.97
N ASN A 807 -17.17 43.09 26.78
CA ASN A 807 -16.83 41.88 26.05
C ASN A 807 -15.31 41.65 25.98
N VAL A 808 -14.68 41.49 27.15
CA VAL A 808 -13.26 41.12 27.24
C VAL A 808 -13.15 39.59 27.26
N THR A 809 -12.70 39.02 26.16
CA THR A 809 -12.41 37.59 26.01
C THR A 809 -10.90 37.39 25.89
N VAL A 810 -10.37 36.51 26.74
CA VAL A 810 -8.97 36.08 26.71
C VAL A 810 -8.95 34.63 26.24
N ASP A 811 -8.22 34.34 25.17
CA ASP A 811 -8.09 32.96 24.66
C ASP A 811 -7.27 32.12 25.65
N ASN A 812 -7.74 30.90 25.96
CA ASN A 812 -7.05 29.98 26.86
C ASN A 812 -5.93 29.23 26.11
N PRO A 813 -4.64 29.41 26.48
CA PRO A 813 -3.52 28.67 25.88
C PRO A 813 -3.66 27.14 25.96
N LYS A 814 -4.29 26.63 27.02
CA LYS A 814 -4.57 25.19 27.16
C LYS A 814 -5.51 24.67 26.08
N ASP A 815 -6.55 25.43 25.72
CA ASP A 815 -7.48 25.02 24.67
C ASP A 815 -6.81 25.00 23.29
N ILE A 816 -5.86 25.92 23.08
CA ILE A 816 -5.06 25.99 21.86
C ILE A 816 -4.18 24.74 21.73
N ILE A 817 -3.42 24.39 22.78
CA ILE A 817 -2.56 23.19 22.77
C ILE A 817 -3.40 21.91 22.74
N THR A 818 -4.53 21.85 23.47
CA THR A 818 -5.44 20.68 23.48
C THR A 818 -5.95 20.35 22.08
N LYS A 819 -6.30 21.36 21.28
CA LYS A 819 -6.72 21.18 19.88
C LYS A 819 -5.57 20.77 18.96
N ALA A 820 -4.34 21.15 19.30
CA ALA A 820 -3.14 20.80 18.56
C ALA A 820 -2.60 19.40 18.89
N LEU A 821 -3.08 18.73 19.96
CA LEU A 821 -2.54 17.44 20.41
C LEU A 821 -2.45 16.36 19.31
N PRO A 822 -3.45 16.18 18.42
CA PRO A 822 -3.33 15.22 17.32
C PRO A 822 -2.16 15.56 16.38
N GLY A 823 -2.00 16.84 16.03
CA GLY A 823 -0.90 17.32 15.21
C GLY A 823 0.46 17.23 15.90
N ILE A 824 0.53 17.46 17.22
CA ILE A 824 1.76 17.27 18.02
C ILE A 824 2.15 15.79 18.07
N ARG A 825 1.19 14.86 18.12
CA ARG A 825 1.47 13.42 17.98
C ARG A 825 2.01 13.10 16.60
N SER A 826 1.40 13.63 15.54
CA SER A 826 1.89 13.49 14.18
C SER A 826 3.31 14.01 14.03
N LEU A 827 3.61 15.19 14.62
CA LEU A 827 4.97 15.74 14.65
C LEU A 827 5.96 14.81 15.35
N ASN A 828 5.58 14.19 16.47
CA ASN A 828 6.46 13.22 17.15
C ASN A 828 6.73 12.00 16.26
N THR A 829 5.69 11.49 15.59
CA THR A 829 5.83 10.43 14.58
C THR A 829 6.71 10.85 13.41
N THR A 830 6.55 12.06 12.88
CA THR A 830 7.40 12.61 11.80
C THR A 830 8.86 12.70 12.25
N ILE A 831 9.15 13.21 13.45
CA ILE A 831 10.52 13.29 13.99
C ILE A 831 11.13 11.89 14.11
N ALA A 832 10.38 10.92 14.67
CA ALA A 832 10.86 9.55 14.85
C ALA A 832 11.10 8.82 13.52
N LEU A 833 10.19 8.95 12.56
CA LEU A 833 10.30 8.35 11.23
C LEU A 833 11.44 8.99 10.42
N THR A 834 11.56 10.32 10.42
CA THR A 834 12.69 10.99 9.76
C THR A 834 14.01 10.60 10.41
N GLN A 835 14.07 10.43 11.73
CA GLN A 835 15.27 9.92 12.41
C GLN A 835 15.59 8.47 12.00
N LEU A 836 14.58 7.62 11.77
CA LEU A 836 14.76 6.25 11.28
C LEU A 836 15.24 6.22 9.83
N GLU A 837 14.75 7.10 8.96
CA GLU A 837 15.20 7.20 7.57
C GLU A 837 16.64 7.71 7.45
N ILE A 838 17.01 8.67 8.30
CA ILE A 838 18.41 9.11 8.43
C ILE A 838 19.28 7.97 8.98
N ASN A 839 18.80 7.18 9.95
CA ASN A 839 19.54 6.02 10.45
C ASN A 839 19.72 4.92 9.39
N ALA A 840 18.68 4.69 8.58
CA ALA A 840 18.67 3.68 7.54
C ALA A 840 19.39 4.11 6.25
N GLY A 841 19.87 5.37 6.17
CA GLY A 841 20.51 5.91 4.97
C GLY A 841 19.54 6.12 3.80
N THR A 842 18.23 6.03 4.04
CA THR A 842 17.19 6.12 2.99
C THR A 842 16.69 7.55 2.77
N TRP A 843 17.17 8.51 3.56
CA TRP A 843 16.80 9.93 3.42
C TRP A 843 17.53 10.59 2.25
N THR A 844 16.79 10.97 1.20
CA THR A 844 17.34 11.56 -0.04
C THR A 844 17.33 13.10 -0.05
N GLY A 845 16.80 13.74 1.00
CA GLY A 845 16.69 15.20 1.11
C GLY A 845 17.86 15.87 1.86
N VAL A 846 17.88 17.20 1.87
CA VAL A 846 18.91 17.96 2.60
C VAL A 846 18.63 17.92 4.11
N LEU A 847 19.56 17.37 4.89
CA LEU A 847 19.41 17.22 6.34
C LEU A 847 19.27 18.55 7.09
N ASP A 848 19.91 19.61 6.59
CA ASP A 848 19.77 20.97 7.15
C ASP A 848 18.32 21.48 7.03
N ASP A 849 17.59 21.09 5.98
CA ASP A 849 16.19 21.48 5.77
C ASP A 849 15.26 20.77 6.78
N VAL A 850 15.57 19.50 7.10
CA VAL A 850 14.89 18.72 8.14
C VAL A 850 15.03 19.40 9.49
N ILE A 851 16.26 19.73 9.89
CA ILE A 851 16.53 20.31 11.22
C ILE A 851 15.90 21.71 11.34
N GLN A 852 15.97 22.53 10.28
CA GLN A 852 15.34 23.87 10.26
C GLN A 852 13.83 23.82 10.43
N THR A 853 13.19 22.86 9.75
CA THR A 853 11.73 22.76 9.75
C THR A 853 11.22 22.17 11.08
N ILE A 854 11.85 21.10 11.57
CA ILE A 854 11.48 20.48 12.85
C ILE A 854 11.72 21.44 14.01
N SER A 855 12.89 22.10 14.07
CA SER A 855 13.23 23.03 15.16
C SER A 855 12.21 24.17 15.27
N THR A 856 11.79 24.72 14.14
CA THR A 856 10.76 25.76 14.11
C THR A 856 9.46 25.29 14.78
N THR A 857 9.03 24.06 14.51
CA THR A 857 7.78 23.54 15.06
C THR A 857 7.90 23.23 16.56
N VAL A 858 8.99 22.59 16.97
CA VAL A 858 9.26 22.25 18.38
C VAL A 858 9.36 23.51 19.24
N PHE A 859 10.05 24.54 18.77
CA PHE A 859 10.23 25.78 19.53
C PHE A 859 8.91 26.55 19.70
N LEU A 860 8.01 26.50 18.72
CA LEU A 860 6.66 27.09 18.84
C LEU A 860 5.83 26.38 19.91
N VAL A 861 5.89 25.05 19.94
CA VAL A 861 5.20 24.25 20.98
C VAL A 861 5.74 24.60 22.37
N GLN A 862 7.07 24.69 22.52
CA GLN A 862 7.69 25.09 23.79
C GLN A 862 7.32 26.51 24.23
N GLN A 863 7.29 27.48 23.31
CA GLN A 863 6.87 28.85 23.60
C GLN A 863 5.41 28.92 24.09
N ALA A 864 4.52 28.10 23.51
CA ALA A 864 3.12 28.03 23.92
C ALA A 864 2.96 27.49 25.36
N ILE A 865 3.77 26.49 25.72
CA ILE A 865 3.74 25.87 27.05
C ILE A 865 4.38 26.77 28.10
N ASP A 866 5.44 27.50 27.77
CA ASP A 866 6.01 28.52 28.66
C ASP A 866 5.01 29.65 28.94
N SER A 867 4.22 30.01 27.92
CA SER A 867 3.11 30.95 28.08
C SER A 867 2.09 30.45 29.12
N MET A 868 1.75 29.15 29.12
CA MET A 868 0.90 28.58 30.18
C MET A 868 1.53 28.72 31.58
N LYS A 869 2.85 28.52 31.71
CA LYS A 869 3.54 28.69 33.00
C LYS A 869 3.48 30.14 33.49
N ASN A 870 3.61 31.11 32.58
CA ASN A 870 3.52 32.54 32.91
C ASN A 870 2.10 32.95 33.35
N VAL A 871 1.04 32.40 32.76
CA VAL A 871 -0.34 32.58 33.25
C VAL A 871 -0.45 32.17 34.71
N VAL A 872 0.05 30.97 35.06
CA VAL A 872 -0.02 30.45 36.44
C VAL A 872 0.72 31.39 37.40
N LYS A 873 1.91 31.86 37.01
CA LYS A 873 2.69 32.79 37.83
C LYS A 873 1.96 34.11 38.07
N ILE A 874 1.38 34.72 37.04
CA ILE A 874 0.64 35.99 37.16
C ILE A 874 -0.60 35.80 38.04
N ALA A 875 -1.30 34.68 37.88
CA ALA A 875 -2.46 34.33 38.69
C ALA A 875 -2.09 34.14 40.16
N ASP A 876 -0.97 33.46 40.46
CA ASP A 876 -0.45 33.30 41.82
C ASP A 876 -0.10 34.66 42.46
N ASP A 877 0.58 35.54 41.72
CA ASP A 877 0.94 36.88 42.20
C ASP A 877 -0.32 37.73 42.46
N TYR A 878 -1.33 37.66 41.57
CA TYR A 878 -2.62 38.36 41.72
C TYR A 878 -3.43 37.86 42.93
N ASP A 879 -3.49 36.53 43.14
CA ASP A 879 -4.15 35.91 44.29
C ASP A 879 -3.51 36.37 45.62
N ASP A 880 -2.17 36.36 45.67
CA ASP A 880 -1.38 36.79 46.83
C ASP A 880 -1.61 38.26 47.20
N GLU A 881 -1.87 39.12 46.22
CA GLU A 881 -2.17 40.54 46.44
C GLU A 881 -3.63 40.77 46.86
N LYS A 882 -4.57 40.00 46.30
CA LYS A 882 -6.00 40.04 46.67
C LYS A 882 -6.22 39.63 48.13
N GLU A 883 -5.48 38.65 48.64
CA GLU A 883 -5.55 38.20 50.03
C GLU A 883 -5.04 39.27 51.03
N LYS A 884 -4.08 40.11 50.62
CA LYS A 884 -3.51 41.20 51.44
C LYS A 884 -4.41 42.44 51.55
N ARG A 885 -5.59 42.47 50.91
CA ARG A 885 -6.58 43.60 50.91
C ARG A 885 -5.98 44.98 50.60
N LEU A 886 -4.96 45.07 49.75
CA LEU A 886 -4.30 46.32 49.32
C LEU A 886 -4.60 46.65 47.85
N VAL A 887 -5.84 46.39 47.43
CA VAL A 887 -6.26 46.22 46.02
C VAL A 887 -6.16 47.49 45.15
N GLU A 888 -6.13 48.70 45.73
CA GLU A 888 -6.16 49.93 44.89
C GLU A 888 -4.85 50.72 44.82
N THR A 889 -3.94 50.60 45.79
CA THR A 889 -2.73 51.47 45.87
C THR A 889 -1.45 50.74 45.48
N ILE A 890 -1.40 49.41 45.63
CA ILE A 890 -0.21 48.60 45.34
C ILE A 890 -0.28 48.02 43.92
N LEU A 891 -1.45 47.61 43.43
CA LEU A 891 -1.63 47.09 42.07
C LEU A 891 -1.14 48.06 40.98
N GLY A 892 -1.26 49.38 41.19
CA GLY A 892 -0.75 50.38 40.24
C GLY A 892 0.74 50.72 40.39
N VAL A 893 1.43 50.29 41.44
CA VAL A 893 2.83 50.69 41.71
C VAL A 893 3.79 49.49 41.76
N VAL A 894 3.36 48.34 42.26
CA VAL A 894 4.20 47.14 42.40
C VAL A 894 4.16 46.26 41.14
N LEU A 895 3.00 46.11 40.49
CA LEU A 895 2.89 45.42 39.20
C LEU A 895 3.41 46.25 38.01
N LEU A 896 3.53 47.57 38.16
CA LEU A 896 4.20 48.47 37.20
C LEU A 896 5.74 48.41 37.29
N VAL A 897 6.28 47.83 38.36
CA VAL A 897 7.73 47.70 38.64
C VAL A 897 8.23 46.26 38.49
N LEU A 898 7.35 45.30 38.22
CA LEU A 898 7.77 44.04 37.62
C LEU A 898 8.43 44.37 36.27
N PRO A 899 9.72 44.05 36.03
CA PRO A 899 10.42 44.42 34.79
C PRO A 899 9.91 43.73 33.52
N PHE A 900 8.70 43.17 33.52
CA PHE A 900 8.20 42.29 32.49
C PHE A 900 7.51 43.00 31.32
N VAL A 901 7.55 44.34 31.25
CA VAL A 901 6.92 45.11 30.16
C VAL A 901 7.78 45.13 28.87
N GLY A 902 8.95 44.49 28.87
CA GLY A 902 9.64 44.10 27.63
C GLY A 902 9.32 42.67 27.16
N GLU A 903 8.75 41.82 28.02
CA GLU A 903 8.51 40.39 27.74
C GLU A 903 7.01 40.06 27.55
N LEU A 904 6.09 40.91 28.02
CA LEU A 904 4.65 40.69 27.89
C LEU A 904 4.06 41.10 26.53
N ASP A 905 4.75 41.93 25.75
CA ASP A 905 4.34 42.32 24.39
C ASP A 905 4.28 41.08 23.48
N TYR A 906 5.24 40.17 23.67
CA TYR A 906 5.27 38.87 23.01
C TYR A 906 4.15 37.95 23.45
N PHE A 907 3.65 38.03 24.69
CA PHE A 907 2.68 37.07 25.20
C PHE A 907 1.34 37.16 24.48
N THR A 908 0.81 38.38 24.24
CA THR A 908 -0.48 38.56 23.58
C THR A 908 -0.39 38.46 22.06
N GLU A 909 0.68 38.95 21.43
CA GLU A 909 0.84 38.85 19.98
C GLU A 909 1.22 37.42 19.55
N SER A 910 2.19 36.77 20.22
CA SER A 910 2.59 35.40 19.88
C SER A 910 1.49 34.37 20.12
N MET A 911 0.69 34.47 21.18
CA MET A 911 -0.42 33.55 21.43
C MET A 911 -1.62 33.77 20.49
N VAL A 912 -1.85 35.01 20.03
CA VAL A 912 -2.84 35.29 18.99
C VAL A 912 -2.38 34.72 17.65
N VAL A 913 -1.10 34.88 17.30
CA VAL A 913 -0.49 34.30 16.10
C VAL A 913 -0.53 32.77 16.18
N LEU A 914 -0.06 32.17 17.26
CA LEU A 914 -0.01 30.72 17.48
C LEU A 914 -1.41 30.11 17.60
N GLY A 915 -2.36 30.80 18.23
CA GLY A 915 -3.76 30.41 18.31
C GLY A 915 -4.50 30.49 16.98
N ARG A 916 -4.18 31.49 16.12
CA ARG A 916 -4.69 31.56 14.74
C ARG A 916 -4.06 30.48 13.86
N MET A 917 -2.77 30.23 14.00
CA MET A 917 -2.05 29.17 13.27
C MET A 917 -2.59 27.77 13.62
N LEU A 918 -2.81 27.46 14.91
CA LEU A 918 -3.32 26.15 15.35
C LEU A 918 -4.82 25.95 15.09
N ARG A 919 -5.62 27.02 15.02
CA ARG A 919 -7.03 26.94 14.60
C ARG A 919 -7.18 26.66 13.10
N LEU A 920 -6.19 26.98 12.27
CA LEU A 920 -6.20 26.75 10.83
C LEU A 920 -5.49 25.45 10.43
N ALA A 921 -4.50 24.99 11.20
CA ALA A 921 -3.75 23.75 10.94
C ALA A 921 -4.54 22.45 11.24
N THR A 922 -5.77 22.55 11.76
CA THR A 922 -6.64 21.38 12.06
C THR A 922 -7.59 21.01 10.91
N ASP A 923 -7.59 21.77 9.81
CA ASP A 923 -8.30 21.43 8.57
C ASP A 923 -7.35 20.69 7.62
N VAL A 924 -7.48 19.36 7.56
CA VAL A 924 -6.61 18.43 6.80
C VAL A 924 -6.63 18.67 5.27
N GLY A 925 -7.53 19.52 4.76
CA GLY A 925 -7.71 19.79 3.33
C GLY A 925 -6.89 20.95 2.72
N LEU A 926 -5.97 21.59 3.45
CA LEU A 926 -5.36 22.88 3.03
C LEU A 926 -3.86 22.85 2.69
N VAL A 927 -3.21 21.68 2.65
CA VAL A 927 -1.75 21.58 2.39
C VAL A 927 -1.36 22.11 1.01
N GLY A 928 -2.21 21.94 -0.01
CA GLY A 928 -1.90 22.36 -1.38
C GLY A 928 -2.01 23.87 -1.66
N THR A 929 -2.69 24.65 -0.81
CA THR A 929 -2.96 26.08 -1.07
C THR A 929 -2.05 27.05 -0.31
N THR A 930 -1.34 26.62 0.73
CA THR A 930 -0.56 27.50 1.62
C THR A 930 0.87 27.77 1.13
N ILE A 931 1.46 26.88 0.33
CA ILE A 931 2.81 27.06 -0.24
C ILE A 931 2.89 28.31 -1.12
N TYR A 932 1.81 28.67 -1.81
CA TYR A 932 1.76 29.88 -2.65
C TYR A 932 1.70 31.17 -1.83
N SER A 933 1.10 31.15 -0.63
CA SER A 933 0.92 32.35 0.22
C SER A 933 2.19 32.82 0.94
N VAL A 934 3.14 31.93 1.21
CA VAL A 934 4.42 32.27 1.87
C VAL A 934 5.38 33.01 0.95
N VAL A 935 5.22 32.84 -0.37
CA VAL A 935 5.98 33.61 -1.35
C VAL A 935 5.57 35.08 -1.34
N GLU A 936 4.32 35.38 -0.92
CA GLU A 936 3.77 36.74 -0.84
C GLU A 936 3.98 37.39 0.53
N ASP A 937 4.02 36.62 1.64
CA ASP A 937 4.27 37.12 3.00
C ASP A 937 5.15 36.16 3.85
N PRO A 938 6.44 36.48 4.08
CA PRO A 938 7.36 35.68 4.89
C PRO A 938 6.95 35.48 6.35
N SER A 939 6.08 36.34 6.92
CA SER A 939 5.59 36.20 8.29
C SER A 939 4.68 34.97 8.49
N LEU A 940 4.20 34.37 7.39
CA LEU A 940 3.40 33.13 7.36
C LEU A 940 4.25 31.86 7.31
N ALA A 941 5.58 31.96 7.28
CA ALA A 941 6.47 30.80 7.26
C ALA A 941 6.26 29.84 8.45
N PRO A 942 6.16 30.31 9.72
CA PRO A 942 5.91 29.44 10.88
C PRO A 942 4.60 28.65 10.76
N PHE A 943 3.57 29.25 10.16
CA PHE A 943 2.27 28.61 9.94
C PHE A 943 2.35 27.45 8.95
N THR A 944 3.05 27.68 7.83
CA THR A 944 3.17 26.69 6.76
C THR A 944 4.02 25.50 7.19
N ILE A 945 5.10 25.77 7.92
CA ILE A 945 5.96 24.75 8.54
C ILE A 945 5.16 23.89 9.53
N LEU A 946 4.42 24.55 10.43
CA LEU A 946 3.59 23.90 11.45
C LEU A 946 2.51 23.02 10.82
N THR A 947 1.80 23.53 9.79
CA THR A 947 0.72 22.79 9.11
C THR A 947 1.26 21.58 8.35
N ALA A 948 2.38 21.73 7.64
CA ALA A 948 2.99 20.63 6.90
C ALA A 948 3.40 19.48 7.81
N LEU A 949 4.14 19.78 8.89
CA LEU A 949 4.65 18.75 9.79
C LEU A 949 3.57 18.14 10.70
N MET A 950 2.63 18.95 11.20
CA MET A 950 1.51 18.43 12.01
C MET A 950 0.48 17.67 11.18
N GLY A 951 0.46 17.86 9.86
CA GLY A 951 -0.31 17.06 8.90
C GLY A 951 0.40 15.80 8.41
N GLY A 952 1.61 15.49 8.91
CA GLY A 952 2.33 14.27 8.59
C GLY A 952 3.18 14.31 7.31
N ALA A 953 3.30 15.46 6.64
CA ALA A 953 4.12 15.59 5.44
C ALA A 953 5.62 15.50 5.78
N ARG A 954 6.33 14.57 5.14
CA ARG A 954 7.72 14.22 5.45
C ARG A 954 8.61 14.00 4.21
N THR A 955 8.21 14.48 3.04
CA THR A 955 9.00 14.31 1.80
C THR A 955 10.16 15.30 1.75
N PRO A 956 11.27 14.99 1.03
CA PRO A 956 12.36 15.94 0.79
C PRO A 956 11.87 17.30 0.27
N GLU A 957 10.94 17.30 -0.69
CA GLU A 957 10.36 18.51 -1.28
C GLU A 957 9.59 19.35 -0.24
N THR A 958 8.86 18.70 0.66
CA THR A 958 8.15 19.38 1.74
C THR A 958 9.15 20.10 2.64
N PHE A 959 10.18 19.40 3.12
CA PHE A 959 11.21 19.98 3.99
C PHE A 959 11.99 21.09 3.32
N GLU A 960 12.36 20.93 2.05
CA GLU A 960 13.05 21.97 1.27
C GLU A 960 12.19 23.24 1.19
N THR A 961 10.91 23.09 0.85
CA THR A 961 9.97 24.20 0.70
C THR A 961 9.74 24.94 2.02
N THR A 962 9.55 24.19 3.11
CA THR A 962 9.32 24.76 4.44
C THR A 962 10.58 25.35 5.06
N ALA A 963 11.75 24.79 4.78
CA ALA A 963 13.02 25.36 5.19
C ALA A 963 13.35 26.63 4.39
N ALA A 964 13.04 26.67 3.09
CA ALA A 964 13.16 27.87 2.28
C ALA A 964 12.23 29.00 2.77
N ALA A 965 11.04 28.66 3.25
CA ALA A 965 10.15 29.59 3.94
C ALA A 965 10.78 30.12 5.24
N ARG A 966 11.30 29.23 6.09
CA ARG A 966 11.99 29.58 7.34
C ARG A 966 13.14 30.55 7.11
N ARG A 967 13.96 30.31 6.09
CA ARG A 967 15.13 31.15 5.75
C ARG A 967 14.78 32.58 5.32
N LYS A 968 13.53 32.87 4.95
CA LYS A 968 13.08 34.20 4.55
C LYS A 968 12.61 35.07 5.72
N MET A 969 12.49 34.50 6.92
CA MET A 969 12.12 35.26 8.12
C MET A 969 13.24 36.21 8.54
N THR A 970 12.87 37.43 8.89
CA THR A 970 13.78 38.45 9.44
C THR A 970 14.01 38.24 10.94
N ASP A 971 15.04 38.88 11.50
CA ASP A 971 15.26 38.86 12.96
C ASP A 971 14.06 39.46 13.72
N GLU A 972 13.38 40.46 13.15
CA GLU A 972 12.13 41.03 13.68
C GLU A 972 10.99 39.98 13.69
N ASP A 973 10.85 39.19 12.62
CA ASP A 973 9.87 38.10 12.56
C ASP A 973 10.15 36.99 13.58
N ILE A 974 11.42 36.69 13.84
CA ILE A 974 11.83 35.68 14.84
C ILE A 974 11.63 36.21 16.25
N GLU A 975 11.92 37.48 16.50
CA GLU A 975 11.65 38.13 17.78
C GLU A 975 10.16 38.06 18.10
N ALA A 976 9.28 38.39 17.15
CA ALA A 976 7.82 38.36 17.31
C ALA A 976 7.25 37.00 17.75
N LEU A 977 7.97 35.89 17.53
CA LEU A 977 7.55 34.55 17.96
C LEU A 977 7.78 34.27 19.45
N GLY A 978 8.48 35.15 20.16
CA GLY A 978 8.62 35.10 21.61
C GLY A 978 10.02 34.71 22.12
N PRO A 979 10.28 34.94 23.41
CA PRO A 979 11.62 34.84 24.00
C PRO A 979 12.18 33.41 24.06
N VAL A 980 11.33 32.39 24.30
CA VAL A 980 11.75 30.98 24.29
C VAL A 980 12.13 30.57 22.88
N PHE A 981 11.31 30.96 21.90
CA PHE A 981 11.60 30.71 20.49
C PHE A 981 12.92 31.36 20.06
N LYS A 982 13.11 32.64 20.39
CA LYS A 982 14.33 33.40 20.10
C LYS A 982 15.56 32.74 20.73
N ASN A 983 15.48 32.36 22.01
CA ASN A 983 16.58 31.74 22.72
C ASN A 983 16.98 30.39 22.11
N ASN A 984 15.99 29.54 21.84
CA ASN A 984 16.23 28.24 21.19
C ASN A 984 16.74 28.41 19.75
N ASN A 985 16.28 29.43 19.03
CA ASN A 985 16.79 29.76 17.71
C ASN A 985 18.26 30.21 17.76
N MET A 986 18.71 30.96 18.78
CA MET A 986 20.13 31.28 18.95
C MET A 986 20.97 30.01 19.17
N ASN A 987 20.49 29.09 20.00
CA ASN A 987 21.16 27.80 20.25
C ASN A 987 21.20 26.91 19.00
N TYR A 988 20.12 26.92 18.21
CA TYR A 988 20.08 26.29 16.89
C TYR A 988 21.08 26.92 15.91
N GLN A 989 21.21 28.25 15.87
CA GLN A 989 22.16 28.93 14.97
C GLN A 989 23.63 28.65 15.34
N SER A 990 23.95 28.36 16.61
CA SER A 990 25.29 27.84 16.95
C SER A 990 25.58 26.48 16.32
N VAL A 991 24.60 25.57 16.35
CA VAL A 991 24.67 24.24 15.70
C VAL A 991 24.76 24.40 14.17
N ALA A 992 23.85 25.16 13.56
CA ALA A 992 23.78 25.37 12.11
C ALA A 992 24.93 26.23 11.54
N GLY A 993 25.56 27.08 12.36
CA GLY A 993 26.70 27.90 11.98
C GLY A 993 28.02 27.13 11.88
N GLN A 994 28.17 26.04 12.64
CA GLN A 994 29.33 25.14 12.57
C GLN A 994 29.23 24.18 11.38
N CYS A 995 28.06 23.60 11.08
CA CYS A 995 27.84 22.75 9.89
C CYS A 995 28.13 23.46 8.55
N ARG A 996 27.86 24.78 8.46
CA ARG A 996 28.13 25.59 7.25
C ARG A 996 29.61 25.90 7.00
N LYS A 997 30.50 25.73 7.98
CA LYS A 997 31.94 25.96 7.80
C LYS A 997 32.64 24.83 7.02
N GLU A 998 32.14 23.60 7.13
CA GLU A 998 32.76 22.41 6.52
C GLU A 998 32.43 22.25 5.03
N LEU A 999 31.36 22.89 4.53
CA LEU A 999 31.01 22.91 3.11
C LEU A 999 31.81 23.94 2.27
N SER A 1000 32.74 24.68 2.89
CA SER A 1000 33.52 25.75 2.25
C SER A 1000 35.03 25.48 2.19
N THR A 1001 35.44 24.27 2.55
CA THR A 1001 36.81 23.72 2.44
C THR A 1001 36.74 22.36 1.80
#